data_AF-A0A1Z4LWR9-F1
#
_entry.id   AF-A0A1Z4LWR9-F1
#
_cell.length_a   1.000
_cell.length_b   1.000
_cell.length_c   1.000
_cell.angle_alpha   90.00
_cell.angle_beta   90.00
_cell.angle_gamma   90.00
#
_symmetry.space_group_name_H-M   'P 1'
#
loop_
_entity.id
_entity.type
_entity.pdbx_description
1 polymer ?
#
loop_
_entity_poly.entity_id
_entity_poly.type
_entity_poly.pdbx_seq_one_letter_code
_entity_poly.pdbx_strand_id
1 'polypeptide(L)'
;MSIENGGNAFDSPISLNTTQESQFIQGNLSSDNTNDYYSFNLTNRSSFELALNNLSDNADVKLLNENNLVVASSSRRNIQDESIRRVLNAGTYFIEVYQAGNTEIDYGLEYRSNYIPEAFQFDAEVTEGGLRLTDTKIFDADGVDDVEKVDLWLKKQGGNWNKIRNVSEFNPNDDGSIGFNYDINNLEDGKYYIWGRATDKFGARSNGWGKVFQVENFVNPEVKNVAPSNLDFDIKTVAGGIKLSDAKVYDANGVDDLERVDFQLKQEGGEWIDIQDAVDFNQNQDDSIGFDYSIANLSAGNYELKATAYDKAGNGSEALKSYFRINNIAPSDLQFEVEVIEDGIRVINTKLLDDNGISDLSRVDFWLKKDGGNWENIQDALEFRTNEDGSIGFDYSIDSLEKGNYTIWARVRDKDNKYSNSKQESFTIGNAAPTQLDFTFEQINGGIKLQDTKVFDADGTDDLEKVDFQLKKEGGEWVDIEDALNFSPNQDGSFSFEYSINGLEQGNYQLKAIASDKAGEKTKPLTTYFTVNNAAPSELLFEIETLDDGVRVVDSQVFDANGIDDLTRVDFWLKKGDNKWQNIEDAVEFRSNGNGTFSFDYSIDSLEAGDYVLWARTRDKADSYSNVWQKSFQIVDTTLESQTRQDWFSNLQDESIRELTRSRFLDNTISRSDMIAILRDAGDNNQVDETEMNDFRTIINNVSYLGIQDHVKVLSNKVVNGDVANKSGNLQVGSSTEQLNKLINKWFLGSDRPQTSHTYQYAQGSLFQNGISHDDIRQGYINDCFFLAGLGATLVQSPEIIQNMFIDNGDGTFTVRFYNKGVADYVTVDRYLPTNNIGNFVYASPGDNYADANNELWVALAEKAYAQLNESGWINQDNTNSYNGIGNAGYLSDAFAHITGERTALGRILDFEKVVNAFNSGEIVGFGSKSSGVESNIVTSHAYALVDYNSETQKFTLLNPWSTDNTALKSRTLELSWSEISSNFSYWDSTISNVVST
;
A
#
# COMPACT_ATOMS: atom_id res chain seq x y z
N MET A 1 -7.36 0.61 29.77
CA MET A 1 -7.50 -0.30 28.63
C MET A 1 -6.94 -1.63 29.09
N SER A 2 -7.67 -2.71 28.88
CA SER A 2 -7.20 -4.05 29.21
C SER A 2 -6.08 -4.40 28.23
N ILE A 3 -4.91 -4.81 28.71
CA ILE A 3 -3.93 -5.51 27.87
C ILE A 3 -4.57 -6.88 27.58
N GLU A 4 -4.89 -7.15 26.32
CA GLU A 4 -5.36 -8.44 25.86
C GLU A 4 -4.32 -8.98 24.90
N ASN A 5 -3.29 -9.64 25.44
CA ASN A 5 -2.35 -10.40 24.60
C ASN A 5 -3.16 -11.40 23.78
N GLY A 6 -2.87 -11.48 22.48
CA GLY A 6 -3.49 -12.45 21.60
C GLY A 6 -3.26 -13.88 22.09
N GLY A 7 -3.93 -14.83 21.45
CA GLY A 7 -3.63 -16.22 21.70
C GLY A 7 -2.20 -16.54 21.30
N ASN A 8 -1.38 -17.14 22.15
CA ASN A 8 0.02 -17.46 21.81
C ASN A 8 0.16 -18.56 20.73
N ALA A 9 -0.96 -19.09 20.22
CA ALA A 9 -0.99 -20.11 19.19
C ALA A 9 -2.21 -19.92 18.27
N PHE A 10 -2.02 -20.27 16.99
CA PHE A 10 -3.06 -20.22 15.96
C PHE A 10 -4.36 -20.96 16.35
N ASP A 11 -4.25 -22.07 17.09
CA ASP A 11 -5.39 -22.89 17.53
C ASP A 11 -6.10 -22.34 18.79
N SER A 12 -5.61 -21.25 19.38
CA SER A 12 -6.18 -20.63 20.57
C SER A 12 -6.22 -19.10 20.48
N PRO A 13 -6.73 -18.51 19.38
CA PRO A 13 -6.70 -17.08 19.16
C PRO A 13 -7.70 -16.35 20.06
N ILE A 14 -7.51 -15.05 20.27
CA ILE A 14 -8.57 -14.19 20.80
C ILE A 14 -9.55 -13.85 19.68
N SER A 15 -10.85 -14.07 19.88
CA SER A 15 -11.87 -13.69 18.92
C SER A 15 -12.20 -12.19 18.98
N LEU A 16 -12.00 -11.52 17.86
CA LEU A 16 -12.30 -10.12 17.62
C LEU A 16 -13.67 -9.97 16.95
N ASN A 17 -14.35 -8.88 17.29
CA ASN A 17 -15.52 -8.42 16.55
C ASN A 17 -15.10 -7.26 15.67
N THR A 18 -15.33 -7.38 14.37
CA THR A 18 -14.99 -6.32 13.41
C THR A 18 -16.21 -5.45 13.14
N THR A 19 -15.98 -4.15 12.96
CA THR A 19 -17.00 -3.14 12.62
C THR A 19 -16.46 -2.16 11.58
N GLN A 20 -17.33 -1.32 11.02
CA GLN A 20 -16.91 -0.23 10.12
C GLN A 20 -16.04 0.81 10.84
N GLU A 21 -16.30 1.04 12.13
CA GLU A 21 -15.47 1.90 12.99
C GLU A 21 -14.17 1.17 13.39
N SER A 22 -13.06 1.91 13.39
CA SER A 22 -11.76 1.42 13.84
C SER A 22 -11.81 0.94 15.29
N GLN A 23 -11.38 -0.30 15.51
CA GLN A 23 -11.17 -0.87 16.83
C GLN A 23 -9.67 -0.90 17.15
N PHE A 24 -9.31 -0.75 18.42
CA PHE A 24 -7.92 -0.66 18.87
C PHE A 24 -7.65 -1.60 20.04
N ILE A 25 -6.57 -2.35 19.97
CA ILE A 25 -6.09 -3.28 21.00
C ILE A 25 -4.62 -3.00 21.28
N GLN A 26 -4.22 -3.03 22.55
CA GLN A 26 -2.80 -3.08 22.94
C GLN A 26 -2.40 -4.52 23.25
N GLY A 27 -1.30 -4.96 22.63
CA GLY A 27 -0.68 -6.25 22.88
C GLY A 27 0.82 -6.12 23.08
N ASN A 28 1.43 -7.21 23.51
CA ASN A 28 2.86 -7.27 23.79
C ASN A 28 3.42 -8.63 23.33
N LEU A 29 4.50 -8.56 22.57
CA LEU A 29 5.31 -9.71 22.21
C LEU A 29 6.57 -9.74 23.07
N SER A 30 6.97 -10.91 23.51
CA SER A 30 8.20 -11.11 24.27
C SER A 30 8.91 -12.39 23.81
N SER A 31 10.07 -12.69 24.38
CA SER A 31 10.75 -13.98 24.11
C SER A 31 9.88 -15.19 24.46
N ASP A 32 8.94 -15.04 25.39
CA ASP A 32 8.02 -16.09 25.84
C ASP A 32 6.67 -16.01 25.11
N ASN A 33 6.38 -14.87 24.47
CA ASN A 33 5.19 -14.64 23.65
C ASN A 33 5.59 -14.02 22.31
N THR A 34 6.20 -14.82 21.43
CA THR A 34 6.76 -14.29 20.18
C THR A 34 5.71 -14.01 19.11
N ASN A 35 4.46 -14.47 19.32
CA ASN A 35 3.35 -14.30 18.40
C ASN A 35 2.05 -14.12 19.17
N ASP A 36 1.25 -13.15 18.74
CA ASP A 36 -0.13 -12.98 19.19
C ASP A 36 -1.08 -13.28 18.03
N TYR A 37 -1.98 -14.25 18.25
CA TYR A 37 -3.02 -14.62 17.31
C TYR A 37 -4.38 -14.06 17.72
N TYR A 38 -4.99 -13.35 16.79
CA TYR A 38 -6.37 -12.91 16.86
C TYR A 38 -7.18 -13.59 15.77
N SER A 39 -8.48 -13.79 15.96
CA SER A 39 -9.38 -14.36 14.96
C SER A 39 -10.57 -13.45 14.75
N PHE A 40 -11.10 -13.39 13.55
CA PHE A 40 -12.36 -12.72 13.27
C PHE A 40 -13.12 -13.49 12.18
N ASN A 41 -14.44 -13.31 12.15
CA ASN A 41 -15.30 -13.97 11.18
C ASN A 41 -16.03 -12.93 10.34
N LEU A 42 -15.93 -13.07 9.02
CA LEU A 42 -16.67 -12.27 8.06
C LEU A 42 -17.83 -13.10 7.51
N THR A 43 -19.05 -12.63 7.70
CA THR A 43 -20.24 -13.35 7.20
C THR A 43 -20.49 -13.14 5.71
N ASN A 44 -19.99 -12.04 5.15
CA ASN A 44 -20.07 -11.70 3.72
C ASN A 44 -18.73 -11.13 3.25
N ARG A 45 -18.60 -10.95 1.93
CA ARG A 45 -17.41 -10.36 1.33
C ARG A 45 -17.21 -8.94 1.85
N SER A 46 -16.04 -8.65 2.40
CA SER A 46 -15.76 -7.40 3.14
C SER A 46 -14.38 -6.86 2.80
N SER A 47 -14.22 -5.54 2.84
CA SER A 47 -12.91 -4.92 2.94
C SER A 47 -12.45 -5.04 4.39
N PHE A 48 -11.19 -5.39 4.57
CA PHE A 48 -10.56 -5.53 5.87
C PHE A 48 -9.29 -4.68 5.89
N GLU A 49 -9.19 -3.82 6.89
CA GLU A 49 -8.05 -2.98 7.13
C GLU A 49 -7.44 -3.31 8.49
N LEU A 50 -6.12 -3.35 8.51
CA LEU A 50 -5.31 -3.66 9.65
C LEU A 50 -4.10 -2.75 9.66
N ALA A 51 -3.81 -2.15 10.80
CA ALA A 51 -2.58 -1.43 11.05
C ALA A 51 -1.96 -1.93 12.36
N LEU A 52 -0.66 -2.22 12.31
CA LEU A 52 0.15 -2.43 13.49
C LEU A 52 0.96 -1.16 13.71
N ASN A 53 0.66 -0.43 14.77
CA ASN A 53 1.25 0.87 15.08
C ASN A 53 1.71 0.90 16.54
N ASN A 54 2.24 2.04 17.00
CA ASN A 54 2.77 2.18 18.37
C ASN A 54 3.81 1.11 18.73
N LEU A 55 4.60 0.69 17.74
CA LEU A 55 5.63 -0.34 17.88
C LEU A 55 6.79 0.15 18.74
N SER A 56 7.10 -0.54 19.84
CA SER A 56 8.30 -0.27 20.63
C SER A 56 9.57 -0.89 20.04
N ASP A 57 9.42 -1.88 19.15
CA ASP A 57 10.48 -2.49 18.33
C ASP A 57 9.87 -3.16 17.07
N ASN A 58 10.69 -3.77 16.22
CA ASN A 58 10.31 -4.37 14.94
C ASN A 58 9.40 -5.59 15.13
N ALA A 59 8.09 -5.42 14.93
CA ALA A 59 7.13 -6.51 14.79
C ALA A 59 6.46 -6.44 13.42
N ASP A 60 6.23 -7.61 12.86
CA ASP A 60 5.57 -7.79 11.58
C ASP A 60 4.13 -8.28 11.82
N VAL A 61 3.30 -8.18 10.80
CA VAL A 61 1.93 -8.70 10.86
C VAL A 61 1.59 -9.53 9.63
N LYS A 62 0.91 -10.66 9.87
CA LYS A 62 0.27 -11.47 8.83
C LYS A 62 -1.23 -11.52 9.07
N LEU A 63 -1.95 -11.47 7.96
CA LEU A 63 -3.33 -11.89 7.87
C LEU A 63 -3.34 -13.31 7.33
N LEU A 64 -4.00 -14.23 8.03
CA LEU A 64 -4.07 -15.65 7.75
C LEU A 64 -5.53 -16.07 7.52
N ASN A 65 -5.76 -17.16 6.79
CA ASN A 65 -7.08 -17.81 6.71
C ASN A 65 -7.24 -18.94 7.74
N GLU A 66 -8.40 -19.59 7.76
CA GLU A 66 -8.71 -20.72 8.66
C GLU A 66 -7.77 -21.93 8.59
N ASN A 67 -6.94 -22.02 7.55
CA ASN A 67 -5.95 -23.10 7.37
C ASN A 67 -4.53 -22.65 7.75
N ASN A 68 -4.39 -21.54 8.48
CA ASN A 68 -3.11 -20.92 8.86
C ASN A 68 -2.26 -20.49 7.65
N LEU A 69 -2.90 -20.18 6.52
CA LEU A 69 -2.21 -19.72 5.31
C LEU A 69 -2.21 -18.19 5.25
N VAL A 70 -1.05 -17.59 4.97
CA VAL A 70 -0.89 -16.14 4.81
C VAL A 70 -1.66 -15.64 3.59
N VAL A 71 -2.69 -14.83 3.85
CA VAL A 71 -3.48 -14.07 2.87
C VAL A 71 -2.79 -12.76 2.50
N ALA A 72 -2.14 -12.13 3.48
CA ALA A 72 -1.32 -10.94 3.29
C ALA A 72 -0.34 -10.79 4.45
N SER A 73 0.79 -10.13 4.23
CA SER A 73 1.72 -9.76 5.29
C SER A 73 2.26 -8.35 5.07
N SER A 74 2.78 -7.77 6.13
CA SER A 74 3.55 -6.53 6.09
C SER A 74 4.70 -6.69 7.09
N SER A 75 5.91 -6.37 6.62
CA SER A 75 7.17 -6.57 7.33
C SER A 75 8.16 -5.43 7.04
N ARG A 76 7.73 -4.21 7.33
CA ARG A 76 8.56 -3.02 7.22
C ARG A 76 9.62 -3.07 8.31
N ARG A 77 10.76 -2.40 8.06
CA ARG A 77 11.91 -2.49 8.97
C ARG A 77 11.76 -1.49 10.11
N ASN A 78 12.29 -1.88 11.28
CA ASN A 78 12.32 -1.08 12.51
C ASN A 78 10.90 -0.82 13.05
N ILE A 79 10.68 0.30 13.72
CA ILE A 79 9.38 0.67 14.30
C ILE A 79 8.40 1.30 13.29
N GLN A 80 8.50 0.95 12.01
CA GLN A 80 7.58 1.48 11.00
C GLN A 80 6.22 0.79 11.10
N ASP A 81 5.14 1.57 11.07
CA ASP A 81 3.79 1.01 11.09
C ASP A 81 3.58 0.00 9.96
N GLU A 82 3.08 -1.18 10.32
CA GLU A 82 2.61 -2.17 9.36
C GLU A 82 1.19 -1.87 8.93
N SER A 83 0.87 -2.18 7.68
CA SER A 83 -0.50 -2.00 7.20
C SER A 83 -0.89 -3.05 6.18
N ILE A 84 -2.05 -3.66 6.38
CA ILE A 84 -2.67 -4.60 5.45
C ILE A 84 -4.06 -4.08 5.11
N ARG A 85 -4.32 -3.94 3.82
CA ARG A 85 -5.66 -3.67 3.27
C ARG A 85 -6.00 -4.74 2.24
N ARG A 86 -7.09 -5.47 2.45
CA ARG A 86 -7.53 -6.55 1.56
C ARG A 86 -9.05 -6.60 1.43
N VAL A 87 -9.52 -7.12 0.31
CA VAL A 87 -10.92 -7.57 0.17
C VAL A 87 -10.92 -9.07 0.42
N LEU A 88 -11.69 -9.49 1.42
CA LEU A 88 -11.79 -10.86 1.89
C LEU A 88 -13.18 -11.40 1.58
N ASN A 89 -13.27 -12.68 1.26
CA ASN A 89 -14.56 -13.36 1.13
C ASN A 89 -15.15 -13.64 2.52
N ALA A 90 -16.39 -14.13 2.58
CA ALA A 90 -16.94 -14.65 3.82
C ALA A 90 -16.06 -15.82 4.32
N GLY A 91 -15.73 -15.84 5.61
CA GLY A 91 -14.85 -16.83 6.19
C GLY A 91 -14.24 -16.40 7.52
N THR A 92 -13.55 -17.34 8.16
CA THR A 92 -12.78 -17.07 9.39
C THR A 92 -11.34 -16.75 9.01
N TYR A 93 -10.84 -15.65 9.55
CA TYR A 93 -9.49 -15.14 9.32
C TYR A 93 -8.79 -14.91 10.65
N PHE A 94 -7.46 -14.88 10.60
CA PHE A 94 -6.62 -14.73 11.78
C PHE A 94 -5.59 -13.65 11.53
N ILE A 95 -5.21 -12.93 12.56
CA ILE A 95 -4.14 -11.93 12.53
C ILE A 95 -3.03 -12.50 13.40
N GLU A 96 -1.86 -12.69 12.83
CA GLU A 96 -0.65 -13.06 13.55
C GLU A 96 0.23 -11.80 13.62
N VAL A 97 0.36 -11.25 14.81
CA VAL A 97 1.38 -10.23 15.10
C VAL A 97 2.59 -10.98 15.63
N TYR A 98 3.74 -10.85 15.00
CA TYR A 98 4.91 -11.64 15.36
C TYR A 98 6.19 -10.82 15.42
N GLN A 99 7.07 -11.28 16.30
CA GLN A 99 8.29 -10.58 16.65
C GLN A 99 9.28 -10.72 15.47
N ALA A 100 9.77 -9.59 14.96
CA ALA A 100 10.82 -9.56 13.94
C ALA A 100 12.17 -9.04 14.50
N GLY A 101 12.21 -8.71 15.79
CA GLY A 101 13.40 -8.46 16.61
C GLY A 101 13.55 -9.47 17.76
N ASN A 102 14.52 -9.24 18.66
CA ASN A 102 14.84 -10.14 19.79
C ASN A 102 14.49 -9.53 21.17
N THR A 103 13.66 -8.50 21.19
CA THR A 103 13.37 -7.60 22.32
C THR A 103 11.87 -7.49 22.51
N GLU A 104 11.40 -7.33 23.75
CA GLU A 104 9.98 -7.17 24.03
C GLU A 104 9.35 -6.00 23.24
N ILE A 105 8.22 -6.27 22.59
CA ILE A 105 7.55 -5.38 21.64
C ILE A 105 6.14 -5.10 22.11
N ASP A 106 5.91 -3.91 22.64
CA ASP A 106 4.57 -3.35 22.76
C ASP A 106 4.09 -2.91 21.38
N TYR A 107 2.83 -3.22 21.07
CA TYR A 107 2.20 -2.80 19.83
C TYR A 107 0.74 -2.40 20.03
N GLY A 108 0.28 -1.51 19.16
CA GLY A 108 -1.13 -1.20 18.95
C GLY A 108 -1.64 -1.90 17.70
N LEU A 109 -2.69 -2.70 17.83
CA LEU A 109 -3.38 -3.31 16.72
C LEU A 109 -4.68 -2.54 16.45
N GLU A 110 -4.71 -1.85 15.32
CA GLU A 110 -5.92 -1.18 14.84
C GLU A 110 -6.52 -1.96 13.67
N TYR A 111 -7.82 -2.25 13.73
CA TYR A 111 -8.48 -3.03 12.70
C TYR A 111 -9.93 -2.59 12.49
N ARG A 112 -10.42 -2.80 11.27
CA ARG A 112 -11.84 -2.64 10.91
C ARG A 112 -12.21 -3.51 9.71
N SER A 113 -13.50 -3.76 9.56
CA SER A 113 -14.06 -4.36 8.36
C SER A 113 -15.28 -3.59 7.88
N ASN A 114 -15.41 -3.40 6.58
CA ASN A 114 -16.63 -2.89 5.95
C ASN A 114 -17.17 -3.95 5.01
N TYR A 115 -18.46 -4.25 5.04
CA TYR A 115 -19.03 -5.04 3.95
C TYR A 115 -18.85 -4.24 2.67
N ILE A 116 -18.60 -4.93 1.56
CA ILE A 116 -18.49 -4.24 0.28
C ILE A 116 -19.79 -4.44 -0.49
N PRO A 117 -20.15 -3.52 -1.40
CA PRO A 117 -21.33 -3.67 -2.21
C PRO A 117 -21.29 -5.00 -2.97
N GLU A 118 -22.19 -5.92 -2.64
CA GLU A 118 -22.15 -7.31 -3.13
C GLU A 118 -22.38 -7.38 -4.63
N ALA A 119 -23.35 -6.60 -5.12
CA ALA A 119 -23.77 -6.60 -6.50
C ALA A 119 -24.29 -5.24 -6.95
N PHE A 120 -23.87 -4.85 -8.16
CA PHE A 120 -24.51 -3.81 -8.96
C PHE A 120 -25.24 -4.49 -10.10
N GLN A 121 -26.51 -4.17 -10.32
CA GLN A 121 -27.29 -4.66 -11.46
C GLN A 121 -28.19 -3.57 -12.01
N PHE A 122 -28.55 -3.70 -13.29
CA PHE A 122 -29.52 -2.84 -13.94
C PHE A 122 -30.16 -3.55 -15.14
N ASP A 123 -31.35 -3.10 -15.50
CA ASP A 123 -31.96 -3.32 -16.80
C ASP A 123 -31.78 -2.08 -17.69
N ALA A 124 -31.99 -2.23 -18.99
CA ALA A 124 -32.10 -1.08 -19.87
C ALA A 124 -33.21 -1.24 -20.90
N GLU A 125 -33.90 -0.14 -21.15
CA GLU A 125 -34.95 -0.01 -22.16
C GLU A 125 -34.40 0.82 -23.32
N VAL A 126 -34.67 0.39 -24.56
CA VAL A 126 -34.35 1.19 -25.74
C VAL A 126 -35.39 2.30 -25.85
N THR A 127 -34.92 3.54 -25.93
CA THR A 127 -35.74 4.73 -26.14
C THR A 127 -35.49 5.30 -27.53
N GLU A 128 -36.35 6.20 -28.00
CA GLU A 128 -36.16 6.87 -29.30
C GLU A 128 -34.84 7.65 -29.29
N GLY A 129 -33.86 7.22 -30.08
CA GLY A 129 -32.52 7.80 -30.11
C GLY A 129 -31.62 7.46 -28.91
N GLY A 130 -31.93 6.46 -28.08
CA GLY A 130 -31.19 6.23 -26.84
C GLY A 130 -31.42 4.92 -26.08
N LEU A 131 -30.85 4.86 -24.88
CA LEU A 131 -31.01 3.79 -23.88
C LEU A 131 -31.33 4.40 -22.52
N ARG A 132 -32.32 3.87 -21.81
CA ARG A 132 -32.62 4.23 -20.42
C ARG A 132 -32.29 3.08 -19.49
N LEU A 133 -31.44 3.31 -18.49
CA LEU A 133 -31.22 2.35 -17.42
C LEU A 133 -32.42 2.36 -16.47
N THR A 134 -32.91 1.17 -16.16
CA THR A 134 -34.08 0.90 -15.33
C THR A 134 -33.74 -0.22 -14.33
N ASP A 135 -34.55 -0.38 -13.30
CA ASP A 135 -34.35 -1.39 -12.24
C ASP A 135 -32.90 -1.47 -11.73
N THR A 136 -32.27 -0.29 -11.57
CA THR A 136 -30.88 -0.22 -11.14
C THR A 136 -30.81 -0.49 -9.64
N LYS A 137 -30.00 -1.46 -9.23
CA LYS A 137 -29.91 -1.93 -7.85
C LYS A 137 -28.47 -2.13 -7.44
N ILE A 138 -28.13 -1.58 -6.29
CA ILE A 138 -26.89 -1.79 -5.58
C ILE A 138 -27.28 -2.42 -4.25
N PHE A 139 -26.81 -3.64 -4.04
CA PHE A 139 -27.02 -4.37 -2.79
C PHE A 139 -25.79 -4.25 -1.92
N ASP A 140 -26.01 -3.95 -0.65
CA ASP A 140 -25.00 -4.02 0.39
C ASP A 140 -25.56 -4.73 1.63
N ALA A 141 -24.71 -5.49 2.29
CA ALA A 141 -25.11 -6.39 3.38
C ALA A 141 -25.27 -5.66 4.72
N ASP A 142 -24.56 -4.55 4.96
CA ASP A 142 -24.70 -3.67 6.14
C ASP A 142 -25.59 -2.45 5.91
N GLY A 143 -25.95 -2.20 4.65
CA GLY A 143 -26.83 -1.10 4.27
C GLY A 143 -26.16 -0.20 3.23
N VAL A 144 -26.97 0.57 2.54
CA VAL A 144 -26.59 1.29 1.32
C VAL A 144 -26.07 2.71 1.56
N ASP A 145 -25.93 3.12 2.82
CA ASP A 145 -25.62 4.50 3.22
C ASP A 145 -24.16 4.89 2.95
N ASP A 146 -23.27 3.91 2.84
CA ASP A 146 -21.85 4.07 2.59
C ASP A 146 -21.47 3.94 1.10
N VAL A 147 -22.40 3.67 0.20
CA VAL A 147 -22.15 3.68 -1.24
C VAL A 147 -21.80 5.10 -1.72
N GLU A 148 -20.63 5.27 -2.32
CA GLU A 148 -20.12 6.57 -2.78
C GLU A 148 -20.49 6.85 -4.23
N LYS A 149 -20.24 5.88 -5.12
CA LYS A 149 -20.43 6.08 -6.57
C LYS A 149 -20.65 4.81 -7.37
N VAL A 150 -21.25 4.95 -8.54
CA VAL A 150 -21.24 3.95 -9.63
C VAL A 150 -20.51 4.54 -10.83
N ASP A 151 -19.51 3.81 -11.31
CA ASP A 151 -18.86 4.14 -12.57
C ASP A 151 -19.56 3.38 -13.72
N LEU A 152 -19.86 4.07 -14.83
CA LEU A 152 -20.49 3.50 -16.03
C LEU A 152 -19.63 3.67 -17.27
N TRP A 153 -19.56 2.63 -18.09
CA TRP A 153 -18.85 2.59 -19.36
C TRP A 153 -19.76 2.10 -20.48
N LEU A 154 -19.60 2.67 -21.67
CA LEU A 154 -20.33 2.30 -22.88
C LEU A 154 -19.36 2.06 -24.04
N LYS A 155 -19.68 1.07 -24.87
CA LYS A 155 -18.94 0.73 -26.08
C LYS A 155 -19.90 0.38 -27.20
N LYS A 156 -19.75 1.00 -28.38
CA LYS A 156 -20.40 0.54 -29.62
C LYS A 156 -19.67 -0.71 -30.12
N GLN A 157 -20.37 -1.66 -30.74
CA GLN A 157 -19.77 -2.87 -31.30
C GLN A 157 -18.62 -2.50 -32.26
N GLY A 158 -17.43 -3.05 -32.00
CA GLY A 158 -16.21 -2.73 -32.74
C GLY A 158 -15.45 -1.48 -32.28
N GLY A 159 -15.95 -0.73 -31.28
CA GLY A 159 -15.30 0.45 -30.70
C GLY A 159 -14.57 0.18 -29.37
N ASN A 160 -14.07 1.25 -28.74
CA ASN A 160 -13.44 1.21 -27.41
C ASN A 160 -14.45 1.47 -26.28
N TRP A 161 -14.11 1.05 -25.06
CA TRP A 161 -14.85 1.43 -23.86
C TRP A 161 -14.61 2.90 -23.55
N ASN A 162 -15.70 3.66 -23.40
CA ASN A 162 -15.66 5.04 -22.96
C ASN A 162 -16.40 5.14 -21.63
N LYS A 163 -15.78 5.79 -20.64
CA LYS A 163 -16.47 6.10 -19.39
C LYS A 163 -17.50 7.19 -19.67
N ILE A 164 -18.77 6.91 -19.39
CA ILE A 164 -19.88 7.81 -19.75
C ILE A 164 -20.42 8.58 -18.55
N ARG A 165 -20.26 8.08 -17.31
CA ARG A 165 -20.69 8.80 -16.10
C ARG A 165 -20.07 8.23 -14.81
N ASN A 166 -19.94 9.09 -13.80
CA ASN A 166 -19.88 8.71 -12.38
C ASN A 166 -21.21 9.12 -11.76
N VAL A 167 -21.95 8.19 -11.18
CA VAL A 167 -23.20 8.47 -10.46
C VAL A 167 -22.91 8.46 -8.97
N SER A 168 -23.19 9.54 -8.26
CA SER A 168 -23.01 9.66 -6.81
C SER A 168 -24.30 10.06 -6.08
N GLU A 169 -25.42 10.09 -6.81
CA GLU A 169 -26.75 10.40 -6.29
C GLU A 169 -27.65 9.18 -6.51
N PHE A 170 -28.26 8.69 -5.44
CA PHE A 170 -29.01 7.44 -5.43
C PHE A 170 -30.39 7.64 -4.78
N ASN A 171 -31.34 6.79 -5.17
CA ASN A 171 -32.67 6.72 -4.60
C ASN A 171 -32.91 5.33 -4.00
N PRO A 172 -33.52 5.21 -2.82
CA PRO A 172 -33.84 3.92 -2.24
C PRO A 172 -34.91 3.20 -3.07
N ASN A 173 -34.74 1.90 -3.26
CA ASN A 173 -35.72 0.99 -3.85
C ASN A 173 -36.53 0.29 -2.74
N ASP A 174 -37.73 -0.20 -3.08
CA ASP A 174 -38.62 -0.89 -2.12
C ASP A 174 -38.06 -2.22 -1.58
N ASP A 175 -37.03 -2.77 -2.22
CA ASP A 175 -36.39 -4.05 -1.87
C ASP A 175 -35.15 -3.91 -0.98
N GLY A 176 -34.86 -2.69 -0.50
CA GLY A 176 -33.72 -2.41 0.38
C GLY A 176 -32.41 -2.11 -0.36
N SER A 177 -32.38 -2.18 -1.70
CA SER A 177 -31.27 -1.68 -2.51
C SER A 177 -31.38 -0.18 -2.75
N ILE A 178 -30.30 0.45 -3.24
CA ILE A 178 -30.37 1.80 -3.84
C ILE A 178 -30.16 1.73 -5.35
N GLY A 179 -30.77 2.66 -6.06
CA GLY A 179 -30.74 2.74 -7.50
C GLY A 179 -30.60 4.16 -8.01
N PHE A 180 -30.60 4.31 -9.32
CA PHE A 180 -30.65 5.59 -10.00
C PHE A 180 -31.32 5.43 -11.36
N ASN A 181 -31.81 6.53 -11.92
CA ASN A 181 -32.30 6.58 -13.29
C ASN A 181 -31.24 7.24 -14.18
N TYR A 182 -31.01 6.70 -15.37
CA TYR A 182 -30.03 7.26 -16.28
C TYR A 182 -30.38 7.05 -17.75
N ASP A 183 -30.52 8.15 -18.48
CA ASP A 183 -30.79 8.17 -19.92
C ASP A 183 -29.52 8.47 -20.72
N ILE A 184 -29.28 7.67 -21.76
CA ILE A 184 -28.21 7.81 -22.74
C ILE A 184 -28.87 8.16 -24.07
N ASN A 185 -28.80 9.43 -24.46
CA ASN A 185 -29.46 9.95 -25.66
C ASN A 185 -28.48 10.11 -26.84
N ASN A 186 -29.02 10.35 -28.03
CA ASN A 186 -28.28 10.58 -29.28
C ASN A 186 -27.35 9.43 -29.67
N LEU A 187 -27.75 8.19 -29.38
CA LEU A 187 -27.03 7.02 -29.86
C LEU A 187 -27.39 6.78 -31.33
N GLU A 188 -26.36 6.58 -32.15
CA GLU A 188 -26.53 6.13 -33.52
C GLU A 188 -27.12 4.72 -33.56
N ASP A 189 -27.70 4.34 -34.71
CA ASP A 189 -28.09 2.95 -34.95
C ASP A 189 -26.89 2.01 -34.78
N GLY A 190 -27.11 0.92 -34.07
CA GLY A 190 -26.11 -0.10 -33.81
C GLY A 190 -26.22 -0.82 -32.47
N LYS A 191 -25.32 -1.79 -32.30
CA LYS A 191 -25.22 -2.63 -31.11
C LYS A 191 -24.26 -2.00 -30.09
N TYR A 192 -24.70 -1.89 -28.84
CA TYR A 192 -23.94 -1.28 -27.74
C TYR A 192 -23.79 -2.24 -26.55
N TYR A 193 -22.66 -2.11 -25.85
CA TYR A 193 -22.31 -2.81 -24.62
C TYR A 193 -22.19 -1.77 -23.52
N ILE A 194 -22.87 -1.99 -22.40
CA ILE A 194 -22.75 -1.15 -21.21
C ILE A 194 -22.26 -1.99 -20.04
N TRP A 195 -21.39 -1.42 -19.21
CA TRP A 195 -20.85 -2.05 -18.02
C TRP A 195 -20.72 -1.04 -16.89
N GLY A 196 -20.88 -1.48 -15.64
CA GLY A 196 -20.65 -0.64 -14.47
C GLY A 196 -20.33 -1.42 -13.21
N ARG A 197 -19.94 -0.67 -12.16
CA ARG A 197 -19.67 -1.19 -10.82
C ARG A 197 -19.90 -0.11 -9.76
N ALA A 198 -20.33 -0.52 -8.57
CA ALA A 198 -20.45 0.35 -7.41
C ALA A 198 -19.12 0.43 -6.63
N THR A 199 -18.91 1.56 -5.96
CA THR A 199 -17.79 1.83 -5.05
C THR A 199 -18.34 2.46 -3.77
N ASP A 200 -17.91 1.95 -2.63
CA ASP A 200 -18.25 2.53 -1.31
C ASP A 200 -17.34 3.72 -0.96
N LYS A 201 -17.65 4.43 0.14
CA LYS A 201 -16.90 5.58 0.67
C LYS A 201 -15.51 5.21 1.18
N PHE A 202 -15.24 3.92 1.36
CA PHE A 202 -13.94 3.37 1.74
C PHE A 202 -13.11 2.95 0.51
N GLY A 203 -13.67 3.09 -0.70
CA GLY A 203 -13.00 2.88 -1.97
C GLY A 203 -13.04 1.43 -2.49
N ALA A 204 -13.73 0.51 -1.80
CA ALA A 204 -13.87 -0.86 -2.25
C ALA A 204 -15.05 -1.01 -3.23
N ARG A 205 -14.96 -2.03 -4.10
CA ARG A 205 -15.73 -2.11 -5.36
C ARG A 205 -16.55 -3.38 -5.47
N SER A 206 -17.77 -3.26 -5.97
CA SER A 206 -18.63 -4.40 -6.31
C SER A 206 -18.04 -5.21 -7.46
N ASN A 207 -18.58 -6.42 -7.64
CA ASN A 207 -18.44 -7.11 -8.92
C ASN A 207 -19.01 -6.25 -10.05
N GLY A 208 -18.40 -6.32 -11.22
CA GLY A 208 -18.85 -5.60 -12.40
C GLY A 208 -20.04 -6.26 -13.07
N TRP A 209 -20.97 -5.46 -13.60
CA TRP A 209 -22.15 -5.94 -14.30
C TRP A 209 -22.33 -5.23 -15.63
N GLY A 210 -22.72 -5.95 -16.67
CA GLY A 210 -22.92 -5.38 -18.00
C GLY A 210 -23.92 -6.13 -18.87
N LYS A 211 -24.45 -5.44 -19.88
CA LYS A 211 -25.50 -5.95 -20.78
C LYS A 211 -25.36 -5.35 -22.18
N VAL A 212 -26.01 -5.99 -23.17
CA VAL A 212 -25.89 -5.66 -24.59
C VAL A 212 -27.24 -5.30 -25.19
N PHE A 213 -27.28 -4.24 -26.02
CA PHE A 213 -28.53 -3.68 -26.57
C PHE A 213 -28.37 -3.29 -28.05
N GLN A 214 -29.49 -3.25 -28.78
CA GLN A 214 -29.57 -2.74 -30.16
C GLN A 214 -30.40 -1.46 -30.15
N VAL A 215 -29.85 -0.36 -30.65
CA VAL A 215 -30.55 0.92 -30.84
C VAL A 215 -30.97 1.01 -32.30
N GLU A 216 -32.25 1.23 -32.62
CA GLU A 216 -32.77 1.41 -33.98
C GLU A 216 -33.54 2.73 -34.06
N ASN A 217 -33.10 3.69 -34.89
CA ASN A 217 -33.81 4.96 -35.10
C ASN A 217 -34.88 4.80 -36.19
N PHE A 218 -36.16 4.97 -35.84
CA PHE A 218 -37.26 5.06 -36.81
C PHE A 218 -37.27 6.46 -37.44
N VAL A 219 -36.97 6.56 -38.74
CA VAL A 219 -37.21 7.78 -39.53
C VAL A 219 -38.45 7.57 -40.39
N ASN A 220 -39.50 8.39 -40.19
CA ASN A 220 -40.68 8.47 -41.06
C ASN A 220 -40.44 9.54 -42.17
N PRO A 221 -40.85 9.34 -43.44
CA PRO A 221 -40.31 10.09 -44.57
C PRO A 221 -41.19 11.27 -45.04
N GLU A 222 -40.50 12.23 -45.66
CA GLU A 222 -40.98 13.29 -46.59
C GLU A 222 -41.80 14.47 -46.02
N VAL A 223 -41.07 15.47 -45.48
CA VAL A 223 -41.41 16.89 -45.75
C VAL A 223 -40.39 17.40 -46.76
N LYS A 224 -40.88 17.92 -47.88
CA LYS A 224 -40.04 18.44 -48.96
C LYS A 224 -39.42 19.76 -48.48
N ASN A 225 -38.10 19.79 -48.29
CA ASN A 225 -37.34 20.97 -47.88
C ASN A 225 -37.62 22.18 -48.80
N VAL A 226 -37.90 23.35 -48.21
CA VAL A 226 -38.07 24.65 -48.88
C VAL A 226 -37.02 25.60 -48.31
N ALA A 227 -36.23 26.25 -49.18
CA ALA A 227 -35.16 27.15 -48.72
C ALA A 227 -35.72 28.45 -48.08
N PRO A 228 -34.99 29.04 -47.10
CA PRO A 228 -35.39 30.29 -46.46
C PRO A 228 -35.53 31.43 -47.49
N SER A 229 -36.63 32.17 -47.41
CA SER A 229 -37.07 33.08 -48.48
C SER A 229 -36.62 34.53 -48.31
N ASN A 230 -36.48 35.03 -47.07
CA ASN A 230 -36.12 36.42 -46.81
C ASN A 230 -35.51 36.61 -45.40
N LEU A 231 -34.61 37.59 -45.25
CA LEU A 231 -33.95 37.98 -43.99
C LEU A 231 -34.13 39.49 -43.80
N ASP A 232 -34.48 39.93 -42.59
CA ASP A 232 -34.70 41.34 -42.26
C ASP A 232 -34.19 41.69 -40.85
N PHE A 233 -33.58 42.86 -40.68
CA PHE A 233 -33.12 43.39 -39.38
C PHE A 233 -32.73 44.89 -39.46
N ASP A 234 -32.83 45.59 -38.34
CA ASP A 234 -32.31 46.95 -38.15
C ASP A 234 -31.01 46.97 -37.34
N ILE A 235 -30.05 47.82 -37.68
CA ILE A 235 -28.80 47.99 -36.92
C ILE A 235 -28.88 49.15 -35.94
N LYS A 236 -28.64 48.89 -34.65
CA LYS A 236 -28.45 49.91 -33.62
C LYS A 236 -27.01 49.93 -33.14
N THR A 237 -26.33 51.07 -33.25
CA THR A 237 -24.97 51.26 -32.70
C THR A 237 -25.02 51.34 -31.18
N VAL A 238 -24.19 50.54 -30.53
CA VAL A 238 -23.96 50.54 -29.07
C VAL A 238 -22.50 50.88 -28.79
N ALA A 239 -22.12 51.13 -27.53
CA ALA A 239 -20.73 51.40 -27.18
C ALA A 239 -19.83 50.27 -27.71
N GLY A 240 -18.90 50.61 -28.60
CA GLY A 240 -17.97 49.67 -29.23
C GLY A 240 -18.60 48.64 -30.16
N GLY A 241 -19.85 48.78 -30.63
CA GLY A 241 -20.48 47.69 -31.39
C GLY A 241 -21.84 47.99 -32.02
N ILE A 242 -22.54 46.93 -32.41
CA ILE A 242 -23.92 46.97 -32.89
C ILE A 242 -24.79 45.90 -32.25
N LYS A 243 -26.10 46.15 -32.19
CA LYS A 243 -27.13 45.15 -31.92
C LYS A 243 -28.14 45.16 -33.05
N LEU A 244 -28.53 43.98 -33.55
CA LEU A 244 -29.64 43.84 -34.49
C LEU A 244 -30.95 43.93 -33.71
N SER A 245 -31.88 44.76 -34.19
CA SER A 245 -33.25 44.83 -33.67
C SER A 245 -34.23 44.26 -34.68
N ASP A 246 -35.23 43.53 -34.16
CA ASP A 246 -36.32 42.92 -34.94
C ASP A 246 -35.82 41.94 -36.03
N ALA A 247 -34.73 41.20 -35.73
CA ALA A 247 -34.11 40.29 -36.69
C ALA A 247 -34.99 39.06 -36.97
N LYS A 248 -35.31 38.84 -38.24
CA LYS A 248 -36.26 37.81 -38.70
C LYS A 248 -35.80 37.10 -39.97
N VAL A 249 -35.96 35.78 -40.00
CA VAL A 249 -35.86 34.93 -41.21
C VAL A 249 -37.26 34.40 -41.54
N TYR A 250 -37.65 34.43 -42.81
CA TYR A 250 -38.93 33.87 -43.25
C TYR A 250 -38.74 32.52 -43.92
N ASP A 251 -39.31 31.47 -43.33
CA ASP A 251 -39.25 30.12 -43.86
C ASP A 251 -40.61 29.41 -43.85
N ALA A 252 -40.94 28.78 -44.97
CA ALA A 252 -42.29 28.27 -45.25
C ALA A 252 -42.58 26.90 -44.58
N ASN A 253 -41.53 26.17 -44.17
CA ASN A 253 -41.60 24.88 -43.50
C ASN A 253 -41.18 24.93 -42.01
N GLY A 254 -40.84 26.11 -41.48
CA GLY A 254 -40.64 26.36 -40.06
C GLY A 254 -39.18 26.36 -39.60
N VAL A 255 -38.95 26.27 -38.29
CA VAL A 255 -37.59 26.35 -37.70
C VAL A 255 -36.79 25.05 -37.75
N ASP A 256 -37.47 23.92 -37.99
CA ASP A 256 -36.89 22.59 -37.75
C ASP A 256 -35.73 22.26 -38.69
N ASP A 257 -35.69 22.88 -39.87
CA ASP A 257 -34.63 22.73 -40.86
C ASP A 257 -33.83 24.00 -41.13
N LEU A 258 -34.04 25.09 -40.38
CA LEU A 258 -33.11 26.21 -40.40
C LEU A 258 -31.81 25.81 -39.69
N GLU A 259 -30.66 25.98 -40.35
CA GLU A 259 -29.36 25.62 -39.81
C GLU A 259 -28.68 26.81 -39.14
N ARG A 260 -28.57 27.94 -39.84
CA ARG A 260 -27.86 29.13 -39.36
C ARG A 260 -28.16 30.39 -40.17
N VAL A 261 -27.84 31.55 -39.61
CA VAL A 261 -27.67 32.81 -40.37
C VAL A 261 -26.20 33.17 -40.35
N ASP A 262 -25.58 33.03 -41.51
CA ASP A 262 -24.18 33.35 -41.81
C ASP A 262 -23.98 34.86 -41.83
N PHE A 263 -22.98 35.35 -41.09
CA PHE A 263 -22.65 36.77 -41.03
C PHE A 263 -21.23 37.06 -41.50
N GLN A 264 -21.08 38.04 -42.37
CA GLN A 264 -19.79 38.54 -42.83
C GLN A 264 -19.71 40.05 -42.57
N LEU A 265 -18.59 40.52 -42.06
CA LEU A 265 -18.35 41.92 -41.74
C LEU A 265 -17.15 42.46 -42.52
N LYS A 266 -17.25 43.71 -42.99
CA LYS A 266 -16.18 44.41 -43.69
C LYS A 266 -16.07 45.84 -43.20
N GLN A 267 -14.88 46.24 -42.76
CA GLN A 267 -14.54 47.65 -42.54
C GLN A 267 -14.22 48.33 -43.88
N GLU A 268 -14.54 49.61 -44.04
CA GLU A 268 -14.29 50.37 -45.26
C GLU A 268 -12.81 50.28 -45.69
N GLY A 269 -12.58 49.78 -46.92
CA GLY A 269 -11.23 49.53 -47.46
C GLY A 269 -10.60 48.19 -47.10
N GLY A 270 -11.24 47.36 -46.26
CA GLY A 270 -10.77 46.03 -45.85
C GLY A 270 -11.35 44.86 -46.67
N GLU A 271 -11.05 43.64 -46.26
CA GLU A 271 -11.63 42.40 -46.79
C GLU A 271 -12.87 41.98 -46.00
N TRP A 272 -13.68 41.09 -46.57
CA TRP A 272 -14.78 40.45 -45.84
C TRP A 272 -14.23 39.42 -44.86
N ILE A 273 -14.70 39.49 -43.62
CA ILE A 273 -14.34 38.58 -42.55
C ILE A 273 -15.61 37.86 -42.12
N ASP A 274 -15.54 36.53 -42.04
CA ASP A 274 -16.57 35.69 -41.48
C ASP A 274 -16.64 35.92 -39.97
N ILE A 275 -17.85 36.19 -39.46
CA ILE A 275 -18.08 36.39 -38.02
C ILE A 275 -19.10 35.37 -37.53
N GLN A 276 -19.23 35.22 -36.21
CA GLN A 276 -20.05 34.17 -35.62
C GLN A 276 -21.47 34.14 -36.19
N ASP A 277 -21.95 32.97 -36.58
CA ASP A 277 -23.30 32.79 -37.12
C ASP A 277 -24.35 32.82 -36.00
N ALA A 278 -25.58 33.24 -36.34
CA ALA A 278 -26.72 32.99 -35.47
C ALA A 278 -27.22 31.56 -35.69
N VAL A 279 -27.33 30.77 -34.62
CA VAL A 279 -27.82 29.38 -34.64
C VAL A 279 -28.99 29.15 -33.67
N ASP A 280 -29.30 30.15 -32.85
CA ASP A 280 -30.39 30.11 -31.88
C ASP A 280 -31.61 30.86 -32.43
N PHE A 281 -32.68 30.09 -32.67
CA PHE A 281 -33.87 30.56 -33.37
C PHE A 281 -35.13 30.33 -32.56
N ASN A 282 -36.06 31.29 -32.61
CA ASN A 282 -37.38 31.16 -32.01
C ASN A 282 -38.45 31.42 -33.04
N GLN A 283 -39.42 30.51 -33.17
CA GLN A 283 -40.55 30.71 -34.07
C GLN A 283 -41.47 31.81 -33.54
N ASN A 284 -41.76 32.81 -34.37
CA ASN A 284 -42.72 33.85 -34.04
C ASN A 284 -44.16 33.39 -34.35
N GLN A 285 -45.16 34.20 -33.99
CA GLN A 285 -46.57 33.91 -34.30
C GLN A 285 -46.92 34.10 -35.79
N ASP A 286 -46.05 34.77 -36.56
CA ASP A 286 -46.07 34.81 -38.03
C ASP A 286 -45.15 33.72 -38.60
N ASP A 287 -45.17 33.47 -39.92
CA ASP A 287 -44.26 32.51 -40.60
C ASP A 287 -42.78 33.01 -40.61
N SER A 288 -42.37 33.77 -39.59
CA SER A 288 -41.03 34.29 -39.38
C SER A 288 -40.38 33.63 -38.17
N ILE A 289 -39.06 33.65 -38.19
CA ILE A 289 -38.18 33.05 -37.22
C ILE A 289 -37.31 34.17 -36.66
N GLY A 290 -37.45 34.46 -35.38
CA GLY A 290 -36.69 35.51 -34.70
C GLY A 290 -35.35 35.01 -34.17
N PHE A 291 -34.35 35.89 -34.18
CA PHE A 291 -33.06 35.65 -33.53
C PHE A 291 -32.47 36.94 -32.96
N ASP A 292 -31.67 36.81 -31.90
CA ASP A 292 -30.92 37.92 -31.32
C ASP A 292 -29.47 37.89 -31.82
N TYR A 293 -28.91 39.05 -32.19
CA TYR A 293 -27.53 39.14 -32.64
C TYR A 293 -26.89 40.48 -32.28
N SER A 294 -25.64 40.45 -31.83
CA SER A 294 -24.86 41.65 -31.51
C SER A 294 -23.39 41.44 -31.78
N ILE A 295 -22.72 42.50 -32.23
CA ILE A 295 -21.27 42.54 -32.45
C ILE A 295 -20.69 43.57 -31.49
N ALA A 296 -19.66 43.21 -30.72
CA ALA A 296 -18.95 44.11 -29.82
C ALA A 296 -17.51 44.33 -30.29
N ASN A 297 -16.79 45.24 -29.64
CA ASN A 297 -15.37 45.54 -29.84
C ASN A 297 -14.97 45.94 -31.27
N LEU A 298 -15.84 46.63 -31.99
CA LEU A 298 -15.54 47.21 -33.29
C LEU A 298 -14.74 48.50 -33.12
N SER A 299 -13.60 48.57 -33.80
CA SER A 299 -12.78 49.79 -33.86
C SER A 299 -13.54 50.94 -34.53
N ALA A 300 -13.16 52.18 -34.25
CA ALA A 300 -13.74 53.34 -34.92
C ALA A 300 -13.58 53.26 -36.45
N GLY A 301 -14.68 53.43 -37.19
CA GLY A 301 -14.67 53.30 -38.65
C GLY A 301 -16.06 53.08 -39.26
N ASN A 302 -16.12 53.02 -40.60
CA ASN A 302 -17.32 52.68 -41.35
C ASN A 302 -17.32 51.18 -41.68
N TYR A 303 -18.47 50.52 -41.58
CA TYR A 303 -18.62 49.07 -41.74
C TYR A 303 -19.80 48.69 -42.64
N GLU A 304 -19.67 47.55 -43.29
CA GLU A 304 -20.70 46.84 -44.04
C GLU A 304 -20.89 45.45 -43.43
N LEU A 305 -22.13 45.10 -43.07
CA LEU A 305 -22.53 43.77 -42.59
C LEU A 305 -23.32 43.08 -43.69
N LYS A 306 -22.98 41.83 -44.00
CA LYS A 306 -23.68 40.95 -44.94
C LYS A 306 -24.19 39.73 -44.17
N ALA A 307 -25.43 39.31 -44.45
CA ALA A 307 -26.05 38.18 -43.75
C ALA A 307 -26.82 37.25 -44.70
N THR A 308 -26.73 35.94 -44.52
CA THR A 308 -27.38 34.91 -45.36
C THR A 308 -27.94 33.78 -44.50
N ALA A 309 -29.24 33.47 -44.60
CA ALA A 309 -29.83 32.34 -43.86
C ALA A 309 -29.67 31.03 -44.64
N TYR A 310 -29.35 29.92 -43.97
CA TYR A 310 -29.17 28.59 -44.57
C TYR A 310 -30.05 27.54 -43.89
N ASP A 311 -30.68 26.67 -44.70
CA ASP A 311 -31.30 25.44 -44.22
C ASP A 311 -30.25 24.33 -43.99
N LYS A 312 -30.64 23.24 -43.30
CA LYS A 312 -29.80 22.05 -43.02
C LYS A 312 -29.40 21.26 -44.27
N ALA A 313 -30.00 21.56 -45.42
CA ALA A 313 -29.59 21.01 -46.70
C ALA A 313 -28.58 21.92 -47.43
N GLY A 314 -28.22 23.07 -46.84
CA GLY A 314 -27.27 24.03 -47.36
C GLY A 314 -27.83 25.02 -48.38
N ASN A 315 -29.15 25.12 -48.56
CA ASN A 315 -29.73 26.15 -49.45
C ASN A 315 -29.85 27.47 -48.69
N GLY A 316 -29.36 28.55 -49.32
CA GLY A 316 -29.31 29.87 -48.72
C GLY A 316 -30.37 30.85 -49.23
N SER A 317 -30.75 31.81 -48.39
CA SER A 317 -31.55 32.99 -48.78
C SER A 317 -30.74 33.94 -49.68
N GLU A 318 -31.39 34.97 -50.22
CA GLU A 318 -30.64 36.12 -50.74
C GLU A 318 -29.89 36.82 -49.60
N ALA A 319 -28.68 37.31 -49.89
CA ALA A 319 -27.84 37.97 -48.88
C ALA A 319 -28.28 39.42 -48.63
N LEU A 320 -28.58 39.76 -47.38
CA LEU A 320 -28.92 41.12 -46.95
C LEU A 320 -27.64 41.90 -46.60
N LYS A 321 -27.55 43.17 -47.01
CA LYS A 321 -26.41 44.05 -46.71
C LYS A 321 -26.84 45.34 -46.03
N SER A 322 -26.13 45.73 -44.97
CA SER A 322 -26.40 46.92 -44.16
C SER A 322 -25.12 47.67 -43.80
N TYR A 323 -25.21 49.00 -43.66
CA TYR A 323 -24.06 49.88 -43.42
C TYR A 323 -24.18 50.63 -42.09
N PHE A 324 -23.09 50.77 -41.34
CA PHE A 324 -23.07 51.50 -40.06
C PHE A 324 -21.68 52.12 -39.75
N ARG A 325 -21.60 52.96 -38.72
CA ARG A 325 -20.36 53.67 -38.32
C ARG A 325 -20.12 53.62 -36.81
N ILE A 326 -18.87 53.41 -36.40
CA ILE A 326 -18.35 53.50 -35.03
C ILE A 326 -17.44 54.75 -34.90
N ASN A 327 -17.54 55.50 -33.79
CA ASN A 327 -16.76 56.74 -33.55
C ASN A 327 -15.57 56.51 -32.59
N ASN A 328 -14.48 57.30 -32.72
CA ASN A 328 -13.30 57.24 -31.82
C ASN A 328 -13.59 57.95 -30.47
N ILE A 329 -13.36 57.27 -29.34
CA ILE A 329 -13.57 57.74 -27.96
C ILE A 329 -12.20 57.74 -27.24
N ALA A 330 -12.01 58.62 -26.25
CA ALA A 330 -10.74 58.66 -25.52
C ALA A 330 -10.76 57.59 -24.41
N PRO A 331 -9.61 56.94 -24.11
CA PRO A 331 -9.55 55.99 -23.00
C PRO A 331 -9.82 56.68 -21.67
N SER A 332 -10.41 55.96 -20.73
CA SER A 332 -10.85 56.46 -19.44
C SER A 332 -10.67 55.41 -18.33
N ASP A 333 -10.81 55.83 -17.08
CA ASP A 333 -10.79 54.98 -15.89
C ASP A 333 -9.55 54.07 -15.74
N LEU A 334 -8.35 54.63 -15.90
CA LEU A 334 -7.10 53.96 -15.54
C LEU A 334 -7.08 53.65 -14.04
N GLN A 335 -6.92 52.37 -13.72
CA GLN A 335 -6.74 51.81 -12.40
C GLN A 335 -5.59 50.80 -12.41
N PHE A 336 -4.81 50.78 -11.34
CA PHE A 336 -3.80 49.78 -11.05
C PHE A 336 -3.48 49.79 -9.56
N GLU A 337 -2.91 48.69 -9.09
CA GLU A 337 -2.33 48.53 -7.76
C GLU A 337 -0.84 48.17 -7.88
N VAL A 338 -0.09 48.35 -6.79
CA VAL A 338 1.33 48.02 -6.74
C VAL A 338 1.56 46.90 -5.74
N GLU A 339 2.15 45.82 -6.20
CA GLU A 339 2.67 44.74 -5.39
C GLU A 339 4.17 44.94 -5.21
N VAL A 340 4.64 44.99 -3.96
CA VAL A 340 6.08 45.01 -3.67
C VAL A 340 6.61 43.58 -3.77
N ILE A 341 7.68 43.41 -4.54
CA ILE A 341 8.43 42.15 -4.66
C ILE A 341 9.83 42.35 -4.08
N GLU A 342 10.55 41.26 -3.83
CA GLU A 342 11.79 41.19 -3.03
C GLU A 342 12.72 42.42 -3.16
N ASP A 343 13.07 42.83 -4.38
CA ASP A 343 13.86 44.04 -4.65
C ASP A 343 13.15 45.00 -5.63
N GLY A 344 11.83 45.04 -5.69
CA GLY A 344 11.15 45.72 -6.79
C GLY A 344 9.66 45.91 -6.63
N ILE A 345 8.99 46.17 -7.75
CA ILE A 345 7.53 46.21 -7.81
C ILE A 345 6.97 45.49 -9.03
N ARG A 346 5.73 45.01 -8.89
CA ARG A 346 4.88 44.62 -10.00
C ARG A 346 3.61 45.47 -9.97
N VAL A 347 3.25 46.04 -11.11
CA VAL A 347 1.96 46.72 -11.27
C VAL A 347 0.91 45.65 -11.59
N ILE A 348 -0.09 45.54 -10.73
CA ILE A 348 -1.11 44.50 -10.78
C ILE A 348 -2.51 45.13 -10.85
N ASN A 349 -3.52 44.30 -11.10
CA ASN A 349 -4.93 44.72 -11.18
C ASN A 349 -5.15 45.89 -12.15
N THR A 350 -4.42 45.87 -13.29
CA THR A 350 -4.45 46.95 -14.28
C THR A 350 -5.76 46.91 -15.05
N LYS A 351 -6.52 47.99 -14.99
CA LYS A 351 -7.79 48.16 -15.70
C LYS A 351 -7.85 49.53 -16.36
N LEU A 352 -8.36 49.53 -17.57
CA LEU A 352 -8.61 50.72 -18.37
C LEU A 352 -9.89 50.47 -19.15
N LEU A 353 -10.76 51.47 -19.21
CA LEU A 353 -11.96 51.44 -20.02
C LEU A 353 -11.74 52.23 -21.30
N ASP A 354 -11.95 51.60 -22.44
CA ASP A 354 -11.96 52.28 -23.74
C ASP A 354 -13.13 51.79 -24.58
N ASP A 355 -14.11 52.68 -24.82
CA ASP A 355 -15.40 52.32 -25.42
C ASP A 355 -15.29 51.90 -26.89
N ASN A 356 -14.18 52.21 -27.57
CA ASN A 356 -13.87 51.74 -28.93
C ASN A 356 -12.74 50.69 -28.97
N GLY A 357 -12.39 50.15 -27.81
CA GLY A 357 -11.51 49.01 -27.65
C GLY A 357 -10.01 49.33 -27.75
N ILE A 358 -9.20 48.30 -27.58
CA ILE A 358 -7.74 48.39 -27.38
C ILE A 358 -6.94 48.89 -28.60
N SER A 359 -7.55 48.84 -29.79
CA SER A 359 -6.84 48.93 -31.07
C SER A 359 -6.21 50.29 -31.36
N ASP A 360 -6.73 51.35 -30.76
CA ASP A 360 -6.24 52.72 -30.92
C ASP A 360 -5.46 53.24 -29.70
N LEU A 361 -5.18 52.40 -28.70
CA LEU A 361 -4.24 52.74 -27.63
C LEU A 361 -2.79 52.83 -28.14
N SER A 362 -2.02 53.76 -27.57
CA SER A 362 -0.62 53.99 -27.94
C SER A 362 0.36 53.48 -26.88
N ARG A 363 0.23 53.91 -25.62
CA ARG A 363 1.12 53.51 -24.51
C ARG A 363 0.62 53.99 -23.15
N VAL A 364 1.19 53.43 -22.09
CA VAL A 364 1.08 53.91 -20.71
C VAL A 364 2.36 54.62 -20.34
N ASP A 365 2.27 55.93 -20.10
CA ASP A 365 3.41 56.73 -19.66
C ASP A 365 3.60 56.56 -18.13
N PHE A 366 4.82 56.26 -17.65
CA PHE A 366 5.13 56.06 -16.23
C PHE A 366 6.18 57.04 -15.66
N TRP A 367 5.99 57.44 -14.39
CA TRP A 367 6.96 58.21 -13.62
C TRP A 367 7.11 57.65 -12.21
N LEU A 368 8.33 57.65 -11.68
CA LEU A 368 8.64 57.21 -10.32
C LEU A 368 9.32 58.33 -9.53
N LYS A 369 9.04 58.40 -8.24
CA LYS A 369 9.67 59.35 -7.32
C LYS A 369 10.03 58.68 -6.00
N LYS A 370 11.31 58.71 -5.63
CA LYS A 370 11.77 58.39 -4.26
C LYS A 370 11.44 59.54 -3.32
N ASP A 371 11.03 59.26 -2.09
CA ASP A 371 10.61 60.27 -1.13
C ASP A 371 11.71 61.32 -0.89
N GLY A 372 11.33 62.60 -0.90
CA GLY A 372 12.26 63.75 -0.91
C GLY A 372 13.01 64.03 -2.24
N GLY A 373 12.85 63.18 -3.27
CA GLY A 373 13.47 63.32 -4.59
C GLY A 373 12.61 64.01 -5.66
N ASN A 374 13.06 63.98 -6.93
CA ASN A 374 12.31 64.47 -8.10
C ASN A 374 11.58 63.32 -8.82
N TRP A 375 10.57 63.66 -9.64
CA TRP A 375 9.93 62.68 -10.53
C TRP A 375 10.87 62.33 -11.69
N GLU A 376 11.05 61.03 -11.91
CA GLU A 376 11.83 60.47 -13.02
C GLU A 376 10.87 59.78 -13.97
N ASN A 377 10.98 60.08 -15.27
CA ASN A 377 10.26 59.33 -16.30
C ASN A 377 10.94 57.97 -16.44
N ILE A 378 10.16 56.91 -16.31
CA ILE A 378 10.62 55.53 -16.41
C ILE A 378 10.02 54.88 -17.65
N GLN A 379 10.45 53.66 -17.97
CA GLN A 379 10.05 53.00 -19.21
C GLN A 379 8.52 52.90 -19.33
N ASP A 380 7.98 53.22 -20.51
CA ASP A 380 6.53 53.14 -20.79
C ASP A 380 6.10 51.70 -21.09
N ALA A 381 4.84 51.35 -20.78
CA ALA A 381 4.24 50.10 -21.27
C ALA A 381 3.63 50.33 -22.66
N LEU A 382 4.02 49.50 -23.63
CA LEU A 382 3.58 49.61 -25.03
C LEU A 382 2.57 48.54 -25.43
N GLU A 383 2.42 47.52 -24.59
CA GLU A 383 1.57 46.36 -24.86
C GLU A 383 0.36 46.38 -23.94
N PHE A 384 -0.80 46.15 -24.54
CA PHE A 384 -2.08 46.09 -23.85
C PHE A 384 -2.70 44.72 -24.13
N ARG A 385 -3.47 44.22 -23.17
CA ARG A 385 -4.27 43.00 -23.29
C ARG A 385 -5.73 43.27 -22.89
N THR A 386 -6.63 42.36 -23.25
CA THR A 386 -7.98 42.35 -22.68
C THR A 386 -7.99 41.43 -21.47
N ASN A 387 -8.46 41.93 -20.33
CA ASN A 387 -8.66 41.15 -19.12
C ASN A 387 -9.93 40.28 -19.24
N GLU A 388 -10.05 39.27 -18.38
CA GLU A 388 -11.23 38.37 -18.36
C GLU A 388 -12.55 39.12 -18.11
N ASP A 389 -12.52 40.24 -17.39
CA ASP A 389 -13.69 41.09 -17.12
C ASP A 389 -14.03 42.08 -18.25
N GLY A 390 -13.31 41.99 -19.38
CA GLY A 390 -13.51 42.85 -20.55
C GLY A 390 -12.83 44.22 -20.45
N SER A 391 -12.20 44.56 -19.32
CA SER A 391 -11.36 45.77 -19.23
C SER A 391 -10.02 45.59 -19.96
N ILE A 392 -9.35 46.69 -20.26
CA ILE A 392 -8.03 46.66 -20.89
C ILE A 392 -6.95 46.67 -19.81
N GLY A 393 -6.06 45.68 -19.84
CA GLY A 393 -4.91 45.55 -18.93
C GLY A 393 -3.58 45.82 -19.63
N PHE A 394 -2.53 45.97 -18.84
CA PHE A 394 -1.13 46.03 -19.26
C PHE A 394 -0.24 45.41 -18.17
N ASP A 395 0.96 44.95 -18.52
CA ASP A 395 1.94 44.43 -17.57
C ASP A 395 3.10 45.41 -17.41
N TYR A 396 3.53 45.59 -16.16
CA TYR A 396 4.68 46.42 -15.83
C TYR A 396 5.35 45.95 -14.54
N SER A 397 6.67 45.83 -14.53
CA SER A 397 7.46 45.56 -13.33
C SER A 397 8.75 46.40 -13.30
N ILE A 398 9.29 46.57 -12.11
CA ILE A 398 10.61 47.14 -11.86
C ILE A 398 11.34 46.15 -10.96
N ASP A 399 12.36 45.47 -11.46
CA ASP A 399 12.94 44.30 -10.78
C ASP A 399 14.09 44.67 -9.80
N SER A 400 14.42 45.95 -9.66
CA SER A 400 15.51 46.43 -8.77
C SER A 400 15.33 47.89 -8.34
N LEU A 401 14.80 48.11 -7.14
CA LEU A 401 14.67 49.39 -6.46
C LEU A 401 15.43 49.36 -5.14
N GLU A 402 16.25 50.39 -4.91
CA GLU A 402 16.91 50.56 -3.61
C GLU A 402 15.89 50.67 -2.47
N LYS A 403 16.25 50.20 -1.26
CA LYS A 403 15.43 50.37 -0.06
C LYS A 403 15.01 51.85 0.13
N GLY A 404 13.74 52.07 0.49
CA GLY A 404 13.16 53.40 0.67
C GLY A 404 11.69 53.52 0.28
N ASN A 405 11.13 54.73 0.45
CA ASN A 405 9.74 55.05 0.11
C ASN A 405 9.65 55.64 -1.30
N TYR A 406 8.68 55.20 -2.08
CA TYR A 406 8.48 55.59 -3.47
C TYR A 406 7.03 55.92 -3.78
N THR A 407 6.80 56.67 -4.86
CA THR A 407 5.48 56.88 -5.47
C THR A 407 5.59 56.73 -6.98
N ILE A 408 4.74 55.90 -7.58
CA ILE A 408 4.62 55.72 -9.02
C ILE A 408 3.37 56.44 -9.54
N TRP A 409 3.47 57.06 -10.72
CA TRP A 409 2.40 57.78 -11.41
C TRP A 409 2.27 57.23 -12.83
N ALA A 410 1.04 57.03 -13.32
CA ALA A 410 0.79 56.59 -14.68
C ALA A 410 -0.40 57.28 -15.37
N ARG A 411 -0.38 57.31 -16.71
CA ARG A 411 -1.49 57.76 -17.56
C ARG A 411 -1.44 57.07 -18.93
N VAL A 412 -2.59 56.70 -19.49
CA VAL A 412 -2.68 56.07 -20.82
C VAL A 412 -2.97 57.10 -21.91
N ARG A 413 -2.40 56.87 -23.09
CA ARG A 413 -2.61 57.70 -24.28
C ARG A 413 -3.04 56.86 -25.47
N ASP A 414 -4.01 57.36 -26.24
CA ASP A 414 -4.39 56.81 -27.55
C ASP A 414 -3.46 57.30 -28.70
N LYS A 415 -3.63 56.74 -29.89
CA LYS A 415 -2.86 57.08 -31.10
C LYS A 415 -3.15 58.49 -31.63
N ASP A 416 -4.30 59.06 -31.28
CA ASP A 416 -4.70 60.43 -31.58
C ASP A 416 -4.25 61.44 -30.51
N ASN A 417 -3.43 60.99 -29.55
CA ASN A 417 -2.87 61.76 -28.44
C ASN A 417 -3.89 62.25 -27.39
N LYS A 418 -5.09 61.66 -27.31
CA LYS A 418 -5.99 61.85 -26.16
C LYS A 418 -5.57 60.93 -25.02
N TYR A 419 -5.94 61.29 -23.81
CA TYR A 419 -5.41 60.68 -22.61
C TYR A 419 -6.50 60.28 -21.62
N SER A 420 -6.25 59.21 -20.89
CA SER A 420 -7.05 58.81 -19.73
C SER A 420 -6.94 59.79 -18.56
N ASN A 421 -7.64 59.51 -17.47
CA ASN A 421 -7.27 60.01 -16.14
C ASN A 421 -5.87 59.48 -15.73
N SER A 422 -5.22 60.15 -14.78
CA SER A 422 -3.95 59.70 -14.20
C SER A 422 -4.17 58.95 -12.88
N LYS A 423 -3.28 58.02 -12.53
CA LYS A 423 -3.32 57.26 -11.28
C LYS A 423 -1.94 57.27 -10.60
N GLN A 424 -1.92 57.34 -9.27
CA GLN A 424 -0.72 57.29 -8.44
C GLN A 424 -0.86 56.22 -7.36
N GLU A 425 0.24 55.57 -7.01
CA GLU A 425 0.36 54.66 -5.86
C GLU A 425 1.70 54.84 -5.15
N SER A 426 1.67 54.80 -3.81
CA SER A 426 2.86 54.91 -2.96
C SER A 426 3.19 53.56 -2.32
N PHE A 427 4.47 53.23 -2.23
CA PHE A 427 4.95 51.95 -1.71
C PHE A 427 6.33 52.08 -1.05
N THR A 428 6.71 51.10 -0.24
CA THR A 428 7.98 51.05 0.50
C THR A 428 8.70 49.75 0.21
N ILE A 429 10.00 49.83 -0.11
CA ILE A 429 10.90 48.68 -0.13
C ILE A 429 11.58 48.61 1.26
N GLY A 430 11.18 47.66 2.11
CA GLY A 430 11.40 47.66 3.58
C GLY A 430 12.52 46.77 4.15
N ASN A 431 12.79 46.94 5.46
CA ASN A 431 13.27 45.91 6.41
C ASN A 431 12.25 45.90 7.56
N ALA A 432 11.66 44.75 7.87
CA ALA A 432 10.83 44.57 9.05
C ALA A 432 11.71 44.11 10.22
N ALA A 433 11.22 44.27 11.45
CA ALA A 433 11.84 43.68 12.62
C ALA A 433 11.05 42.43 12.97
N PRO A 434 11.69 41.37 13.52
CA PRO A 434 10.96 40.19 13.91
C PRO A 434 9.92 40.54 14.96
N THR A 435 8.68 40.19 14.66
CA THR A 435 7.48 40.74 15.28
C THR A 435 7.04 39.94 16.51
N GLN A 436 7.27 38.63 16.49
CA GLN A 436 6.80 37.71 17.52
C GLN A 436 7.72 36.49 17.63
N LEU A 437 7.94 36.02 18.86
CA LEU A 437 8.66 34.80 19.19
C LEU A 437 7.77 34.00 20.15
N ASP A 438 7.47 32.75 19.80
CA ASP A 438 6.67 31.83 20.61
C ASP A 438 7.33 30.45 20.68
N PHE A 439 7.11 29.76 21.81
CA PHE A 439 7.45 28.35 22.00
C PHE A 439 6.75 27.79 23.24
N THR A 440 6.57 26.48 23.27
CA THR A 440 6.11 25.68 24.41
C THR A 440 7.27 24.86 24.97
N PHE A 441 7.08 24.26 26.16
CA PHE A 441 8.09 23.38 26.77
C PHE A 441 7.55 21.98 26.88
N GLU A 442 8.42 21.04 26.58
CA GLU A 442 8.33 19.67 27.03
C GLU A 442 9.37 19.47 28.14
N GLN A 443 8.96 18.91 29.28
CA GLN A 443 9.92 18.48 30.29
C GLN A 443 10.68 17.28 29.76
N ILE A 444 12.01 17.35 29.81
CA ILE A 444 12.90 16.25 29.48
C ILE A 444 13.75 15.92 30.71
N ASN A 445 14.41 14.77 30.69
CA ASN A 445 15.12 14.29 31.87
C ASN A 445 16.19 15.30 32.34
N GLY A 446 16.01 15.86 33.54
CA GLY A 446 16.88 16.91 34.09
C GLY A 446 16.87 18.22 33.30
N GLY A 447 15.79 18.56 32.57
CA GLY A 447 15.82 19.69 31.64
C GLY A 447 14.49 20.06 30.98
N ILE A 448 14.60 20.84 29.89
CA ILE A 448 13.47 21.19 29.01
C ILE A 448 13.87 21.10 27.52
N LYS A 449 12.91 20.72 26.67
CA LYS A 449 13.00 20.88 25.21
C LYS A 449 11.97 21.93 24.79
N LEU A 450 12.37 22.85 23.92
CA LEU A 450 11.42 23.78 23.32
C LEU A 450 10.66 23.08 22.18
N GLN A 451 9.34 23.23 22.18
CA GLN A 451 8.45 22.74 21.15
C GLN A 451 7.68 23.91 20.53
N ASP A 452 7.09 23.68 19.35
CA ASP A 452 6.30 24.67 18.61
C ASP A 452 7.01 26.02 18.46
N THR A 453 8.32 25.99 18.22
CA THR A 453 9.13 27.21 18.13
C THR A 453 8.76 27.99 16.88
N LYS A 454 8.41 29.27 17.06
CA LYS A 454 8.01 30.16 15.98
C LYS A 454 8.60 31.55 16.17
N VAL A 455 9.31 32.01 15.16
CA VAL A 455 9.67 33.42 14.98
C VAL A 455 8.90 33.93 13.78
N PHE A 456 8.17 35.04 13.94
CA PHE A 456 7.47 35.68 12.83
C PHE A 456 8.23 36.93 12.41
N ASP A 457 8.67 36.96 11.15
CA ASP A 457 9.21 38.15 10.54
C ASP A 457 8.49 38.49 9.23
N ALA A 458 8.23 39.77 9.00
CA ALA A 458 7.37 40.20 7.90
C ALA A 458 8.11 40.30 6.56
N ASP A 459 9.44 40.29 6.58
CA ASP A 459 10.31 40.32 5.39
C ASP A 459 11.15 39.05 5.17
N GLY A 460 10.95 38.00 5.99
CA GLY A 460 11.47 36.66 5.71
C GLY A 460 12.51 36.14 6.72
N THR A 461 13.14 35.00 6.42
CA THR A 461 14.21 34.41 7.27
C THR A 461 15.58 34.96 6.98
N ASP A 462 15.78 35.52 5.80
CA ASP A 462 17.12 35.67 5.23
C ASP A 462 17.96 36.69 6.00
N ASP A 463 17.31 37.55 6.78
CA ASP A 463 17.92 38.48 7.69
C ASP A 463 17.79 38.12 9.18
N LEU A 464 17.19 36.98 9.58
CA LEU A 464 17.26 36.53 10.98
C LEU A 464 18.71 36.18 11.38
N GLU A 465 19.16 36.70 12.52
CA GLU A 465 20.52 36.48 13.03
C GLU A 465 20.55 35.38 14.08
N LYS A 466 19.73 35.50 15.13
CA LYS A 466 19.75 34.57 16.28
C LYS A 466 18.53 34.70 17.20
N VAL A 467 18.34 33.70 18.06
CA VAL A 467 17.48 33.80 19.26
C VAL A 467 18.35 33.65 20.49
N ASP A 468 18.44 34.75 21.26
CA ASP A 468 19.24 34.87 22.47
C ASP A 468 18.50 34.30 23.68
N PHE A 469 19.15 33.45 24.46
CA PHE A 469 18.55 32.82 25.64
C PHE A 469 19.25 33.16 26.95
N GLN A 470 18.45 33.47 27.98
CA GLN A 470 18.91 33.62 29.35
C GLN A 470 18.08 32.76 30.30
N LEU A 471 18.73 32.08 31.23
CA LEU A 471 18.10 31.21 32.21
C LEU A 471 18.31 31.73 33.64
N LYS A 472 17.29 31.60 34.48
CA LYS A 472 17.36 31.98 35.90
C LYS A 472 16.63 30.97 36.77
N LYS A 473 17.35 30.35 37.72
CA LYS A 473 16.73 29.57 38.82
C LYS A 473 16.07 30.53 39.82
N GLU A 474 14.94 30.15 40.39
CA GLU A 474 14.22 30.93 41.40
C GLU A 474 15.15 31.34 42.55
N GLY A 475 15.21 32.65 42.82
CA GLY A 475 16.12 33.24 43.81
C GLY A 475 17.58 33.42 43.36
N GLY A 476 17.96 32.98 42.16
CA GLY A 476 19.29 33.16 41.56
C GLY A 476 19.43 34.43 40.71
N GLU A 477 20.48 34.50 39.89
CA GLU A 477 20.73 35.56 38.90
C GLU A 477 20.46 35.04 37.47
N TRP A 478 20.25 35.96 36.50
CA TRP A 478 20.16 35.58 35.09
C TRP A 478 21.52 35.15 34.56
N VAL A 479 21.57 34.01 33.89
CA VAL A 479 22.75 33.45 33.24
C VAL A 479 22.47 33.34 31.74
N ASP A 480 23.40 33.83 30.93
CA ASP A 480 23.37 33.69 29.48
C ASP A 480 23.67 32.22 29.11
N ILE A 481 22.88 31.65 28.21
CA ILE A 481 23.06 30.28 27.71
C ILE A 481 23.19 30.31 26.18
N GLU A 482 23.43 29.16 25.55
CA GLU A 482 23.71 29.08 24.12
C GLU A 482 22.57 29.67 23.26
N ASP A 483 22.88 30.37 22.17
CA ASP A 483 21.87 30.98 21.29
C ASP A 483 21.42 29.99 20.21
N ALA A 484 20.19 30.13 19.70
CA ALA A 484 19.77 29.41 18.48
C ALA A 484 20.18 30.21 17.23
N LEU A 485 20.90 29.56 16.32
CA LEU A 485 21.46 30.18 15.10
C LEU A 485 20.94 29.56 13.79
N ASN A 486 20.21 28.45 13.87
CA ASN A 486 19.71 27.71 12.71
C ASN A 486 18.18 27.75 12.68
N PHE A 487 17.63 28.20 11.55
CA PHE A 487 16.20 28.44 11.37
C PHE A 487 15.67 27.70 10.15
N SER A 488 14.43 27.22 10.23
CA SER A 488 13.75 26.55 9.12
C SER A 488 12.39 27.21 8.85
N PRO A 489 12.03 27.48 7.59
CA PRO A 489 10.76 28.12 7.26
C PRO A 489 9.56 27.18 7.38
N ASN A 490 8.48 27.69 7.98
CA ASN A 490 7.21 27.02 8.11
C ASN A 490 6.23 27.50 7.03
N GLN A 491 5.21 26.68 6.75
CA GLN A 491 4.17 26.99 5.76
C GLN A 491 3.29 28.20 6.15
N ASP A 492 3.26 28.57 7.44
CA ASP A 492 2.45 29.68 7.96
C ASP A 492 3.21 31.03 7.98
N GLY A 493 4.39 31.10 7.37
CA GLY A 493 5.23 32.30 7.33
C GLY A 493 6.04 32.55 8.61
N SER A 494 5.99 31.63 9.59
CA SER A 494 6.89 31.63 10.73
C SER A 494 8.16 30.80 10.46
N PHE A 495 9.10 30.88 11.39
CA PHE A 495 10.37 30.17 11.34
C PHE A 495 10.59 29.39 12.62
N SER A 496 10.95 28.11 12.50
CA SER A 496 11.23 27.23 13.63
C SER A 496 12.73 27.07 13.87
N PHE A 497 13.08 26.74 15.11
CA PHE A 497 14.43 26.37 15.52
C PHE A 497 14.39 25.26 16.58
N GLU A 498 15.43 24.44 16.66
CA GLU A 498 15.54 23.40 17.70
C GLU A 498 16.35 23.91 18.89
N TYR A 499 15.88 23.68 20.12
CA TYR A 499 16.58 24.10 21.33
C TYR A 499 16.24 23.23 22.54
N SER A 500 17.24 22.81 23.31
CA SER A 500 17.06 22.01 24.54
C SER A 500 18.10 22.36 25.61
N ILE A 501 17.70 22.28 26.87
CA ILE A 501 18.56 22.55 28.03
C ILE A 501 18.51 21.33 28.94
N ASN A 502 19.66 20.72 29.19
CA ASN A 502 19.81 19.53 30.06
C ASN A 502 20.64 19.85 31.30
N GLY A 503 20.59 18.98 32.31
CA GLY A 503 21.45 19.05 33.50
C GLY A 503 21.06 20.15 34.50
N LEU A 504 19.78 20.52 34.55
CA LEU A 504 19.22 21.46 35.51
C LEU A 504 18.86 20.76 36.83
N GLU A 505 19.22 21.38 37.94
CA GLU A 505 18.80 20.94 39.27
C GLU A 505 17.28 21.10 39.47
N GLN A 506 16.70 20.40 40.46
CA GLN A 506 15.30 20.64 40.85
C GLN A 506 15.09 22.10 41.26
N GLY A 507 13.99 22.69 40.79
CA GLY A 507 13.54 24.02 41.18
C GLY A 507 12.67 24.69 40.11
N ASN A 508 12.17 25.88 40.43
CA ASN A 508 11.49 26.73 39.44
C ASN A 508 12.52 27.56 38.67
N TYR A 509 12.31 27.71 37.39
CA TYR A 509 13.18 28.43 36.47
C TYR A 509 12.38 29.42 35.62
N GLN A 510 13.06 30.48 35.20
CA GLN A 510 12.60 31.41 34.20
C GLN A 510 13.53 31.33 33.00
N LEU A 511 12.98 31.19 31.80
CA LEU A 511 13.73 31.31 30.54
C LEU A 511 13.28 32.58 29.83
N LYS A 512 14.23 33.39 29.39
CA LYS A 512 13.99 34.59 28.60
C LYS A 512 14.61 34.41 27.23
N ALA A 513 13.84 34.70 26.19
CA ALA A 513 14.27 34.58 24.81
C ALA A 513 14.02 35.88 24.03
N ILE A 514 14.94 36.24 23.13
CA ILE A 514 14.84 37.41 22.24
C ILE A 514 15.36 37.03 20.85
N ALA A 515 14.49 37.04 19.84
CA ALA A 515 14.92 36.94 18.44
C ALA A 515 15.43 38.31 17.95
N SER A 516 16.51 38.31 17.17
CA SER A 516 17.04 39.50 16.48
C SER A 516 17.39 39.22 15.04
N ASP A 517 17.16 40.21 14.18
CA ASP A 517 17.63 40.22 12.81
C ASP A 517 19.09 40.71 12.70
N LYS A 518 19.67 40.60 11.50
CA LYS A 518 21.03 41.03 11.14
C LYS A 518 21.19 42.55 11.12
N ALA A 519 20.09 43.30 11.05
CA ALA A 519 20.08 44.75 11.22
C ALA A 519 20.15 45.15 12.71
N GLY A 520 19.93 44.19 13.62
CA GLY A 520 19.97 44.32 15.06
C GLY A 520 18.62 44.70 15.69
N GLU A 521 17.53 44.72 14.92
CA GLU A 521 16.19 44.92 15.46
C GLU A 521 15.71 43.64 16.14
N LYS A 522 14.93 43.80 17.21
CA LYS A 522 14.63 42.71 18.15
C LYS A 522 13.15 42.58 18.45
N THR A 523 12.73 41.34 18.66
CA THR A 523 11.45 41.04 19.33
C THR A 523 11.43 41.59 20.75
N LYS A 524 10.22 41.76 21.31
CA LYS A 524 10.08 41.95 22.75
C LYS A 524 10.52 40.67 23.47
N PRO A 525 11.22 40.75 24.62
CA PRO A 525 11.64 39.55 25.34
C PRO A 525 10.45 38.70 25.77
N LEU A 526 10.44 37.43 25.34
CA LEU A 526 9.51 36.43 25.84
C LEU A 526 10.11 35.83 27.11
N THR A 527 9.46 36.01 28.26
CA THR A 527 9.85 35.35 29.52
C THR A 527 8.80 34.33 29.91
N THR A 528 9.25 33.10 30.07
CA THR A 528 8.43 31.96 30.47
C THR A 528 8.90 31.39 31.80
N TYR A 529 8.09 30.49 32.37
CA TYR A 529 8.36 29.83 33.63
C TYR A 529 8.19 28.33 33.45
N PHE A 530 9.12 27.57 34.01
CA PHE A 530 9.01 26.12 34.06
C PHE A 530 9.57 25.61 35.39
N THR A 531 9.14 24.42 35.80
CA THR A 531 9.66 23.75 36.99
C THR A 531 10.42 22.52 36.55
N VAL A 532 11.56 22.26 37.17
CA VAL A 532 12.25 20.98 37.13
C VAL A 532 11.90 20.27 38.44
N ASN A 533 11.18 19.15 38.38
CA ASN A 533 10.71 18.40 39.55
C ASN A 533 11.67 17.23 39.86
N ASN A 534 11.93 16.95 41.16
CA ASN A 534 12.49 15.67 41.57
C ASN A 534 11.35 14.67 41.68
N ALA A 535 11.42 13.58 40.93
CA ALA A 535 10.51 12.46 41.11
C ALA A 535 11.15 11.53 42.14
N ALA A 536 10.37 11.07 43.12
CA ALA A 536 10.82 9.91 43.88
C ALA A 536 10.76 8.69 42.95
N PRO A 537 11.64 7.69 43.13
CA PRO A 537 11.53 6.44 42.40
C PRO A 537 10.13 5.88 42.63
N SER A 538 9.39 5.67 41.56
CA SER A 538 7.96 5.40 41.62
C SER A 538 7.70 3.94 41.94
N GLU A 539 8.55 3.04 41.44
CA GLU A 539 8.29 1.62 41.48
C GLU A 539 9.57 0.78 41.53
N LEU A 540 9.57 -0.25 42.37
CA LEU A 540 10.55 -1.31 42.42
C LEU A 540 9.84 -2.64 42.14
N LEU A 541 10.32 -3.37 41.12
CA LEU A 541 9.89 -4.71 40.77
C LEU A 541 11.10 -5.63 40.70
N PHE A 542 10.91 -6.89 41.08
CA PHE A 542 11.84 -7.96 40.79
C PHE A 542 11.16 -9.32 40.99
N GLU A 543 11.70 -10.34 40.33
CA GLU A 543 11.36 -11.74 40.52
C GLU A 543 12.44 -12.49 41.31
N ILE A 544 12.06 -13.64 41.86
CA ILE A 544 12.96 -14.50 42.65
C ILE A 544 13.12 -15.83 41.94
N GLU A 545 14.35 -16.14 41.58
CA GLU A 545 14.76 -17.45 41.14
C GLU A 545 15.33 -18.22 42.35
N THR A 546 14.73 -19.36 42.70
CA THR A 546 15.21 -20.24 43.77
C THR A 546 16.32 -21.16 43.25
N LEU A 547 17.45 -21.15 43.94
CA LEU A 547 18.59 -22.01 43.72
C LEU A 547 18.61 -23.12 44.78
N ASP A 548 19.43 -24.16 44.57
CA ASP A 548 19.51 -25.33 45.46
C ASP A 548 19.80 -24.97 46.93
N ASP A 549 20.54 -23.89 47.20
CA ASP A 549 20.86 -23.41 48.54
C ASP A 549 20.67 -21.88 48.71
N GLY A 550 19.89 -21.22 47.86
CA GLY A 550 19.78 -19.75 47.90
C GLY A 550 18.74 -19.17 46.96
N VAL A 551 18.80 -17.86 46.76
CA VAL A 551 17.97 -17.16 45.78
C VAL A 551 18.77 -16.12 45.02
N ARG A 552 18.36 -15.88 43.78
CA ARG A 552 18.81 -14.76 42.98
C ARG A 552 17.62 -13.86 42.64
N VAL A 553 17.82 -12.56 42.80
CA VAL A 553 16.89 -11.56 42.29
C VAL A 553 17.13 -11.44 40.79
N VAL A 554 16.07 -11.64 40.01
CA VAL A 554 16.08 -11.54 38.55
C VAL A 554 15.03 -10.54 38.10
N ASP A 555 15.17 -10.03 36.88
CA ASP A 555 14.27 -9.04 36.29
C ASP A 555 14.03 -7.81 37.17
N SER A 556 15.11 -7.32 37.80
CA SER A 556 15.04 -6.15 38.67
C SER A 556 14.82 -4.88 37.86
N GLN A 557 13.79 -4.12 38.24
CA GLN A 557 13.42 -2.86 37.62
C GLN A 557 13.12 -1.83 38.69
N VAL A 558 13.89 -0.74 38.69
CA VAL A 558 13.60 0.49 39.42
C VAL A 558 13.15 1.54 38.41
N PHE A 559 11.98 2.11 38.66
CA PHE A 559 11.45 3.22 37.88
C PHE A 559 11.75 4.51 38.64
N ASP A 560 12.46 5.43 37.99
CA ASP A 560 12.69 6.77 38.51
C ASP A 560 12.68 7.80 37.38
N ALA A 561 11.75 8.75 37.44
CA ALA A 561 11.42 9.59 36.29
C ALA A 561 12.49 10.68 36.00
N ASN A 562 13.43 10.90 36.92
CA ASN A 562 14.57 11.82 36.80
C ASN A 562 15.91 11.09 36.56
N GLY A 563 15.90 9.76 36.33
CA GLY A 563 17.07 9.01 35.87
C GLY A 563 17.94 8.38 36.97
N ILE A 564 18.84 7.49 36.55
CA ILE A 564 19.71 6.68 37.43
C ILE A 564 20.60 7.49 38.37
N ASP A 565 20.98 8.70 37.94
CA ASP A 565 21.91 9.55 38.69
C ASP A 565 21.31 10.02 40.02
N ASP A 566 19.99 9.96 40.21
CA ASP A 566 19.33 10.30 41.47
C ASP A 566 19.20 9.11 42.45
N LEU A 567 19.47 7.86 42.03
CA LEU A 567 19.34 6.68 42.89
C LEU A 567 20.54 6.49 43.84
N THR A 568 20.28 5.96 45.05
CA THR A 568 21.34 5.66 46.04
C THR A 568 21.50 4.19 46.35
N ARG A 569 20.41 3.47 46.68
CA ARG A 569 20.43 2.03 46.98
C ARG A 569 19.04 1.41 47.05
N VAL A 570 18.99 0.09 47.01
CA VAL A 570 17.81 -0.73 47.37
C VAL A 570 18.04 -1.32 48.75
N ASP A 571 17.21 -0.90 49.72
CA ASP A 571 17.28 -1.41 51.08
C ASP A 571 16.54 -2.79 51.15
N PHE A 572 17.14 -3.85 51.72
CA PHE A 572 16.57 -5.22 51.78
C PHE A 572 16.34 -5.79 53.19
N TRP A 573 15.21 -6.48 53.37
CA TRP A 573 14.90 -7.25 54.58
C TRP A 573 14.36 -8.65 54.27
N LEU A 574 14.79 -9.65 55.05
CA LEU A 574 14.37 -11.04 54.89
C LEU A 574 13.65 -11.55 56.15
N LYS A 575 12.61 -12.35 55.95
CA LYS A 575 11.86 -13.03 57.02
C LYS A 575 11.66 -14.50 56.70
N LYS A 576 12.12 -15.41 57.57
CA LYS A 576 11.84 -16.87 57.50
C LYS A 576 10.58 -17.21 58.31
N GLY A 577 9.49 -17.62 57.65
CA GLY A 577 8.20 -17.94 58.28
C GLY A 577 7.66 -16.80 59.17
N ASP A 578 7.34 -17.12 60.42
CA ASP A 578 6.83 -16.15 61.42
C ASP A 578 7.92 -15.45 62.25
N ASN A 579 9.20 -15.59 61.87
CA ASN A 579 10.30 -14.94 62.58
C ASN A 579 10.30 -13.41 62.41
N LYS A 580 11.18 -12.71 63.12
CA LYS A 580 11.34 -11.25 62.94
C LYS A 580 12.07 -10.95 61.63
N TRP A 581 11.72 -9.83 60.99
CA TRP A 581 12.46 -9.26 59.86
C TRP A 581 13.93 -9.01 60.23
N GLN A 582 14.82 -9.40 59.34
CA GLN A 582 16.26 -9.15 59.44
C GLN A 582 16.67 -8.21 58.32
N ASN A 583 17.38 -7.12 58.65
CA ASN A 583 18.00 -6.28 57.64
C ASN A 583 19.19 -7.03 57.04
N ILE A 584 19.24 -7.10 55.72
CA ILE A 584 20.34 -7.75 54.99
C ILE A 584 21.11 -6.72 54.17
N GLU A 585 22.06 -7.14 53.36
CA GLU A 585 22.92 -6.23 52.59
C GLU A 585 22.10 -5.49 51.52
N ASP A 586 22.42 -4.23 51.24
CA ASP A 586 21.69 -3.40 50.28
C ASP A 586 22.36 -3.47 48.89
N ALA A 587 21.58 -3.33 47.81
CA ALA A 587 22.14 -3.16 46.47
C ALA A 587 22.42 -1.67 46.21
N VAL A 588 23.67 -1.33 45.86
CA VAL A 588 24.12 0.07 45.67
C VAL A 588 24.59 0.39 44.26
N GLU A 589 24.69 -0.63 43.41
CA GLU A 589 25.11 -0.49 42.02
C GLU A 589 23.91 -0.68 41.10
N PHE A 590 23.67 0.33 40.26
CA PHE A 590 22.57 0.34 39.30
C PHE A 590 23.11 0.39 37.88
N ARG A 591 22.35 -0.18 36.95
CA ARG A 591 22.62 -0.12 35.52
C ARG A 591 21.39 0.39 34.79
N SER A 592 21.59 1.29 33.83
CA SER A 592 20.51 1.78 32.98
C SER A 592 20.07 0.69 32.02
N ASN A 593 18.77 0.41 32.03
CA ASN A 593 18.14 -0.42 31.03
C ASN A 593 17.76 0.47 29.83
N GLY A 594 17.74 -0.09 28.61
CA GLY A 594 17.41 0.67 27.39
C GLY A 594 15.97 1.18 27.32
N ASN A 595 15.11 0.74 28.25
CA ASN A 595 13.70 1.12 28.37
C ASN A 595 13.43 2.22 29.42
N GLY A 596 14.47 2.88 29.93
CA GLY A 596 14.33 3.97 30.92
C GLY A 596 14.18 3.51 32.38
N THR A 597 14.24 2.21 32.66
CA THR A 597 14.32 1.66 34.03
C THR A 597 15.76 1.38 34.45
N PHE A 598 15.97 1.05 35.72
CA PHE A 598 17.30 0.74 36.27
C PHE A 598 17.31 -0.65 36.91
N SER A 599 18.29 -1.48 36.56
CA SER A 599 18.48 -2.82 37.14
C SER A 599 19.62 -2.83 38.16
N PHE A 600 19.60 -3.82 39.04
CA PHE A 600 20.65 -4.13 40.00
C PHE A 600 20.79 -5.66 40.14
N ASP A 601 21.99 -6.14 40.44
CA ASP A 601 22.20 -7.55 40.77
C ASP A 601 22.08 -7.77 42.27
N TYR A 602 21.41 -8.85 42.68
CA TYR A 602 21.34 -9.23 44.08
C TYR A 602 21.12 -10.74 44.24
N SER A 603 21.88 -11.38 45.13
CA SER A 603 21.72 -12.79 45.47
C SER A 603 21.88 -13.02 46.97
N ILE A 604 21.19 -14.04 47.47
CA ILE A 604 21.30 -14.50 48.86
C ILE A 604 21.64 -15.99 48.83
N ASP A 605 22.87 -16.32 49.22
CA ASP A 605 23.35 -17.68 49.24
C ASP A 605 23.15 -18.32 50.63
N SER A 606 23.18 -19.65 50.67
CA SER A 606 23.15 -20.46 51.91
C SER A 606 21.88 -20.30 52.77
N LEU A 607 20.71 -20.23 52.14
CA LEU A 607 19.42 -20.26 52.83
C LEU A 607 19.02 -21.70 53.18
N GLU A 608 18.74 -21.96 54.45
CA GLU A 608 18.17 -23.23 54.89
C GLU A 608 16.75 -23.44 54.36
N ALA A 609 16.31 -24.68 54.20
CA ALA A 609 14.93 -25.00 53.80
C ALA A 609 13.87 -24.31 54.68
N GLY A 610 12.79 -23.87 54.05
CA GLY A 610 11.67 -23.16 54.67
C GLY A 610 11.10 -22.04 53.80
N ASP A 611 10.00 -21.46 54.27
CA ASP A 611 9.32 -20.34 53.61
C ASP A 611 9.96 -19.02 54.01
N TYR A 612 10.23 -18.17 53.03
CA TYR A 612 10.81 -16.84 53.21
C TYR A 612 9.97 -15.77 52.54
N VAL A 613 10.09 -14.55 53.04
CA VAL A 613 9.62 -13.34 52.38
C VAL A 613 10.78 -12.37 52.28
N LEU A 614 11.11 -11.94 51.06
CA LEU A 614 12.05 -10.86 50.80
C LEU A 614 11.26 -9.56 50.61
N TRP A 615 11.70 -8.52 51.29
CA TRP A 615 11.12 -7.19 51.29
C TRP A 615 12.17 -6.19 50.82
N ALA A 616 11.80 -5.28 49.94
CA ALA A 616 12.71 -4.26 49.46
C ALA A 616 12.02 -2.92 49.14
N ARG A 617 12.81 -1.85 49.08
CA ARG A 617 12.44 -0.56 48.49
C ARG A 617 13.67 0.19 48.00
N THR A 618 13.53 0.94 46.94
CA THR A 618 14.60 1.79 46.42
C THR A 618 14.58 3.17 47.07
N ARG A 619 15.74 3.78 47.19
CA ARG A 619 15.93 5.11 47.78
C ARG A 619 16.72 6.03 46.84
N ASP A 620 16.28 7.27 46.69
CA ASP A 620 16.97 8.33 45.95
C ASP A 620 17.91 9.17 46.83
N LYS A 621 18.62 10.14 46.24
CA LYS A 621 19.54 11.06 46.94
C LYS A 621 18.80 12.10 47.79
N ALA A 622 17.52 12.33 47.51
CA ALA A 622 16.63 13.16 48.32
C ALA A 622 16.06 12.43 49.55
N ASP A 623 16.46 11.17 49.78
CA ASP A 623 15.99 10.30 50.87
C ASP A 623 14.49 9.93 50.73
N SER A 624 13.96 9.97 49.52
CA SER A 624 12.62 9.48 49.15
C SER A 624 12.68 8.02 48.72
N TYR A 625 11.55 7.31 48.84
CA TYR A 625 11.48 5.87 48.61
C TYR A 625 10.45 5.50 47.56
N SER A 626 10.74 4.39 46.86
CA SER A 626 9.76 3.69 46.05
C SER A 626 8.66 3.05 46.89
N ASN A 627 7.67 2.51 46.17
CA ASN A 627 6.79 1.49 46.74
C ASN A 627 7.60 0.36 47.38
N VAL A 628 6.95 -0.33 48.30
CA VAL A 628 7.51 -1.54 48.92
C VAL A 628 7.21 -2.72 48.01
N TRP A 629 8.25 -3.46 47.65
CA TRP A 629 8.11 -4.72 46.95
C TRP A 629 8.37 -5.89 47.91
N GLN A 630 7.49 -6.88 47.89
CA GLN A 630 7.61 -8.08 48.72
C GLN A 630 7.31 -9.32 47.89
N LYS A 631 8.18 -10.33 47.97
CA LYS A 631 7.97 -11.62 47.31
C LYS A 631 8.22 -12.74 48.31
N SER A 632 7.27 -13.68 48.35
CA SER A 632 7.41 -14.91 49.11
C SER A 632 8.05 -15.97 48.23
N PHE A 633 8.96 -16.76 48.79
CA PHE A 633 9.61 -17.86 48.11
C PHE A 633 9.90 -18.98 49.11
N GLN A 634 10.05 -20.20 48.60
CA GLN A 634 10.29 -21.37 49.44
C GLN A 634 11.60 -22.03 49.01
N ILE A 635 12.47 -22.28 49.98
CA ILE A 635 13.61 -23.16 49.79
C ILE A 635 13.15 -24.56 50.16
N VAL A 636 13.01 -25.42 49.17
CA VAL A 636 12.49 -26.80 49.34
C VAL A 636 13.68 -27.74 49.54
N ASP A 637 13.56 -28.66 50.50
CA ASP A 637 14.50 -29.78 50.62
C ASP A 637 14.22 -30.77 49.47
N THR A 638 15.01 -30.70 48.41
CA THR A 638 14.82 -31.44 47.14
C THR A 638 15.02 -32.95 47.25
N THR A 639 15.16 -33.51 48.46
CA THR A 639 15.38 -34.94 48.65
C THR A 639 14.10 -35.81 48.64
N LEU A 640 12.88 -35.25 48.54
CA LEU A 640 11.64 -36.04 48.77
C LEU A 640 10.41 -35.85 47.85
N GLU A 641 10.40 -34.99 46.81
CA GLU A 641 9.16 -34.68 46.04
C GLU A 641 9.05 -35.25 44.60
N SER A 642 9.62 -36.43 44.31
CA SER A 642 9.47 -37.09 42.99
C SER A 642 8.33 -38.11 42.87
N GLN A 643 7.35 -38.16 43.80
CA GLN A 643 6.44 -39.33 43.88
C GLN A 643 4.94 -39.16 43.54
N THR A 644 4.39 -38.01 43.10
CA THR A 644 2.92 -37.97 42.84
C THR A 644 2.37 -37.19 41.63
N ARG A 645 3.18 -36.74 40.67
CA ARG A 645 2.67 -36.42 39.31
C ARG A 645 3.21 -37.47 38.34
N GLN A 646 2.32 -38.20 37.65
CA GLN A 646 2.75 -39.24 36.71
C GLN A 646 3.48 -38.56 35.54
N ASP A 647 4.80 -38.71 35.52
CA ASP A 647 5.67 -38.21 34.46
C ASP A 647 5.30 -38.88 33.12
N TRP A 648 4.86 -38.10 32.11
CA TRP A 648 4.51 -38.65 30.80
C TRP A 648 5.69 -39.38 30.15
N PHE A 649 6.93 -38.91 30.40
CA PHE A 649 8.13 -39.54 29.85
C PHE A 649 8.36 -40.94 30.42
N SER A 650 7.71 -41.33 31.53
CA SER A 650 7.67 -42.72 32.01
C SER A 650 7.00 -43.70 31.03
N ASN A 651 6.31 -43.21 30.00
CA ASN A 651 5.82 -44.04 28.89
C ASN A 651 6.93 -44.47 27.92
N LEU A 652 8.12 -43.86 27.99
CA LEU A 652 9.31 -44.26 27.22
C LEU A 652 10.14 -45.24 28.07
N GLN A 653 10.45 -46.39 27.49
CA GLN A 653 11.06 -47.51 28.20
C GLN A 653 12.59 -47.38 28.26
N ASP A 654 13.19 -47.00 27.14
CA ASP A 654 14.61 -46.77 26.98
C ASP A 654 15.04 -45.54 27.79
N GLU A 655 16.07 -45.69 28.62
CA GLU A 655 16.49 -44.64 29.56
C GLU A 655 17.16 -43.46 28.86
N SER A 656 18.01 -43.71 27.85
CA SER A 656 18.71 -42.63 27.14
C SER A 656 17.71 -41.82 26.31
N ILE A 657 16.86 -42.50 25.52
CA ILE A 657 15.81 -41.84 24.72
C ILE A 657 14.85 -41.07 25.62
N ARG A 658 14.46 -41.62 26.78
CA ARG A 658 13.56 -40.95 27.73
C ARG A 658 14.17 -39.66 28.27
N GLU A 659 15.39 -39.73 28.80
CA GLU A 659 16.05 -38.56 29.40
C GLU A 659 16.38 -37.50 28.34
N LEU A 660 16.84 -37.93 27.16
CA LEU A 660 17.10 -37.01 26.06
C LEU A 660 15.80 -36.33 25.60
N THR A 661 14.75 -37.08 25.33
CA THR A 661 13.45 -36.51 24.92
C THR A 661 12.91 -35.54 25.97
N ARG A 662 13.01 -35.89 27.27
CA ARG A 662 12.61 -34.99 28.36
C ARG A 662 13.43 -33.70 28.37
N SER A 663 14.76 -33.80 28.23
CA SER A 663 15.64 -32.64 28.24
C SER A 663 15.45 -31.72 27.03
N ARG A 664 15.05 -32.28 25.89
CA ARG A 664 14.78 -31.53 24.65
C ARG A 664 13.40 -30.90 24.62
N PHE A 665 12.46 -31.40 25.41
CA PHE A 665 11.10 -30.87 25.52
C PHE A 665 10.96 -29.72 26.54
N LEU A 666 12.06 -29.14 27.05
CA LEU A 666 11.97 -28.07 28.05
C LEU A 666 11.26 -26.81 27.52
N ASP A 667 11.26 -26.61 26.20
CA ASP A 667 10.53 -25.53 25.52
C ASP A 667 9.09 -25.91 25.12
N ASN A 668 8.60 -27.07 25.59
CA ASN A 668 7.31 -27.67 25.24
C ASN A 668 7.15 -28.04 23.76
N THR A 669 8.24 -28.20 23.02
CA THR A 669 8.22 -28.66 21.63
C THR A 669 9.29 -29.72 21.40
N ILE A 670 9.13 -30.54 20.36
CA ILE A 670 10.21 -31.37 19.84
C ILE A 670 10.45 -30.91 18.40
N SER A 671 11.47 -30.07 18.23
CA SER A 671 11.85 -29.51 16.94
C SER A 671 12.45 -30.58 16.00
N ARG A 672 12.69 -30.20 14.74
CA ARG A 672 13.42 -31.04 13.78
C ARG A 672 14.80 -31.46 14.32
N SER A 673 15.54 -30.53 14.92
CA SER A 673 16.86 -30.83 15.51
C SER A 673 16.77 -31.79 16.69
N ASP A 674 15.76 -31.65 17.54
CA ASP A 674 15.56 -32.53 18.69
C ASP A 674 15.21 -33.94 18.24
N MET A 675 14.29 -34.05 17.28
CA MET A 675 13.92 -35.34 16.70
C MET A 675 15.12 -36.06 16.06
N ILE A 676 15.99 -35.33 15.34
CA ILE A 676 17.24 -35.91 14.80
C ILE A 676 18.15 -36.40 15.93
N ALA A 677 18.28 -35.63 17.01
CA ALA A 677 19.09 -36.02 18.17
C ALA A 677 18.53 -37.27 18.85
N ILE A 678 17.22 -37.30 19.10
CA ILE A 678 16.49 -38.43 19.70
C ILE A 678 16.63 -39.69 18.84
N LEU A 679 16.44 -39.59 17.52
CA LEU A 679 16.62 -40.72 16.62
C LEU A 679 18.08 -41.22 16.62
N ARG A 680 19.07 -40.35 16.78
CA ARG A 680 20.49 -40.72 16.80
C ARG A 680 20.97 -41.29 18.14
N ASP A 681 20.20 -41.12 19.20
CA ASP A 681 20.52 -41.62 20.53
C ASP A 681 20.33 -43.14 20.63
N ALA A 682 19.49 -43.72 19.77
CA ALA A 682 19.33 -45.17 19.68
C ALA A 682 20.60 -45.89 19.21
N GLY A 683 20.74 -47.12 19.69
CA GLY A 683 21.72 -48.09 19.27
C GLY A 683 22.91 -48.22 20.20
N ASP A 684 22.66 -48.20 21.52
CA ASP A 684 23.66 -48.46 22.57
C ASP A 684 24.46 -49.76 22.34
N ASN A 685 23.89 -50.70 21.57
CA ASN A 685 24.52 -51.97 21.17
C ASN A 685 24.91 -52.04 19.68
N ASN A 686 25.06 -50.90 19.01
CA ASN A 686 25.24 -50.73 17.55
C ASN A 686 24.06 -51.21 16.69
N GLN A 687 22.91 -51.53 17.29
CA GLN A 687 21.68 -51.94 16.61
C GLN A 687 20.48 -51.34 17.32
N VAL A 688 19.45 -51.02 16.53
CA VAL A 688 18.15 -50.56 17.02
C VAL A 688 17.38 -51.75 17.57
N ASP A 689 17.06 -51.74 18.85
CA ASP A 689 16.31 -52.82 19.50
C ASP A 689 14.79 -52.58 19.55
N GLU A 690 14.06 -53.50 20.18
CA GLU A 690 12.61 -53.45 20.26
C GLU A 690 12.11 -52.31 21.16
N THR A 691 12.87 -51.96 22.20
CA THR A 691 12.56 -50.91 23.16
C THR A 691 12.62 -49.55 22.47
N GLU A 692 13.74 -49.26 21.81
CA GLU A 692 13.98 -48.00 21.10
C GLU A 692 12.94 -47.79 19.97
N MET A 693 12.63 -48.85 19.22
CA MET A 693 11.61 -48.80 18.17
C MET A 693 10.21 -48.50 18.73
N ASN A 694 9.86 -49.06 19.89
CA ASN A 694 8.58 -48.81 20.55
C ASN A 694 8.50 -47.38 21.10
N ASP A 695 9.61 -46.86 21.62
CA ASP A 695 9.68 -45.49 22.12
C ASP A 695 9.56 -44.46 21.00
N PHE A 696 10.25 -44.66 19.87
CA PHE A 696 10.06 -43.80 18.69
C PHE A 696 8.60 -43.78 18.20
N ARG A 697 7.93 -44.94 18.17
CA ARG A 697 6.50 -45.01 17.83
C ARG A 697 5.63 -44.32 18.87
N THR A 698 5.99 -44.41 20.15
CA THR A 698 5.28 -43.71 21.23
C THR A 698 5.40 -42.20 21.06
N ILE A 699 6.59 -41.69 20.75
CA ILE A 699 6.83 -40.27 20.43
C ILE A 699 5.99 -39.83 19.22
N ILE A 700 6.06 -40.56 18.09
CA ILE A 700 5.34 -40.20 16.85
C ILE A 700 3.81 -40.26 17.01
N ASN A 701 3.29 -41.13 17.87
CA ASN A 701 1.84 -41.22 18.13
C ASN A 701 1.31 -40.15 19.10
N ASN A 702 2.20 -39.38 19.75
CA ASN A 702 1.83 -38.34 20.72
C ASN A 702 2.28 -36.93 20.27
N VAL A 703 2.27 -36.69 18.95
CA VAL A 703 2.71 -35.43 18.33
C VAL A 703 2.07 -34.18 18.90
N SER A 704 0.77 -34.22 19.26
CA SER A 704 0.06 -33.07 19.83
C SER A 704 0.52 -32.76 21.25
N TYR A 705 0.87 -33.77 22.05
CA TYR A 705 1.41 -33.56 23.40
C TYR A 705 2.84 -33.00 23.33
N LEU A 706 3.61 -33.44 22.33
CA LEU A 706 5.03 -33.10 22.18
C LEU A 706 5.29 -31.88 21.28
N GLY A 707 4.25 -31.18 20.79
CA GLY A 707 4.42 -30.04 19.89
C GLY A 707 5.20 -30.36 18.61
N ILE A 708 5.12 -31.58 18.08
CA ILE A 708 5.89 -32.00 16.89
C ILE A 708 5.22 -31.46 15.63
N GLN A 709 5.95 -30.65 14.86
CA GLN A 709 5.50 -30.08 13.59
C GLN A 709 5.21 -31.17 12.54
N ASP A 710 4.24 -30.93 11.63
CA ASP A 710 3.75 -31.93 10.67
C ASP A 710 4.85 -32.52 9.77
N HIS A 711 5.76 -31.68 9.27
CA HIS A 711 6.85 -32.15 8.44
C HIS A 711 7.81 -33.06 9.24
N VAL A 712 8.10 -32.73 10.50
CA VAL A 712 8.93 -33.56 11.39
C VAL A 712 8.24 -34.90 11.65
N LYS A 713 6.94 -34.89 11.94
CA LYS A 713 6.13 -36.09 12.11
C LYS A 713 6.16 -36.99 10.87
N VAL A 714 5.92 -36.43 9.68
CA VAL A 714 5.90 -37.20 8.43
C VAL A 714 7.27 -37.80 8.14
N LEU A 715 8.35 -37.02 8.26
CA LEU A 715 9.71 -37.49 8.04
C LEU A 715 10.12 -38.57 9.07
N SER A 716 9.81 -38.37 10.36
CA SER A 716 10.03 -39.40 11.39
C SER A 716 9.24 -40.67 11.12
N ASN A 717 8.01 -40.57 10.65
CA ASN A 717 7.20 -41.73 10.28
C ASN A 717 7.85 -42.53 9.15
N LYS A 718 8.44 -41.88 8.15
CA LYS A 718 9.19 -42.55 7.05
C LYS A 718 10.48 -43.22 7.52
N VAL A 719 11.11 -42.69 8.56
CA VAL A 719 12.28 -43.32 9.21
C VAL A 719 11.84 -44.54 10.02
N VAL A 720 10.87 -44.39 10.91
CA VAL A 720 10.53 -45.36 11.98
C VAL A 720 9.54 -46.43 11.51
N ASN A 721 8.48 -46.03 10.82
CA ASN A 721 7.45 -46.95 10.31
C ASN A 721 7.68 -47.37 8.85
N GLY A 722 8.69 -46.77 8.21
CA GLY A 722 9.13 -47.11 6.87
C GLY A 722 8.36 -46.40 5.76
N ASP A 723 8.94 -46.43 4.57
CA ASP A 723 8.41 -45.81 3.37
C ASP A 723 8.84 -46.63 2.14
N VAL A 724 8.03 -46.64 1.08
CA VAL A 724 8.35 -47.36 -0.17
C VAL A 724 9.59 -46.78 -0.88
N ALA A 725 9.96 -45.54 -0.58
CA ALA A 725 11.17 -44.87 -1.06
C ALA A 725 12.44 -45.29 -0.28
N ASN A 726 12.34 -46.06 0.79
CA ASN A 726 13.51 -46.58 1.50
C ASN A 726 14.15 -47.78 0.76
N LYS A 727 14.69 -47.58 -0.45
CA LYS A 727 15.24 -48.68 -1.28
C LYS A 727 16.44 -49.39 -0.66
N SER A 728 17.15 -48.72 0.25
CA SER A 728 18.23 -49.34 1.04
C SER A 728 17.71 -50.20 2.22
N GLY A 729 16.40 -50.28 2.41
CA GLY A 729 15.72 -51.04 3.46
C GLY A 729 15.09 -50.17 4.54
N ASN A 730 13.89 -50.54 4.99
CA ASN A 730 13.19 -49.92 6.13
C ASN A 730 13.86 -50.24 7.47
N LEU A 731 13.66 -49.37 8.45
CA LEU A 731 14.06 -49.63 9.82
C LEU A 731 13.25 -50.81 10.38
N GLN A 732 13.94 -51.73 11.04
CA GLN A 732 13.35 -52.88 11.72
C GLN A 732 14.15 -53.19 12.99
N VAL A 733 13.58 -53.97 13.90
CA VAL A 733 14.32 -54.45 15.07
C VAL A 733 15.55 -55.23 14.61
N GLY A 734 16.72 -54.89 15.14
CA GLY A 734 18.03 -55.40 14.74
C GLY A 734 18.70 -54.65 13.58
N SER A 735 18.08 -53.59 13.03
CA SER A 735 18.74 -52.69 12.08
C SER A 735 19.98 -52.05 12.71
N SER A 736 21.07 -51.90 11.95
CA SER A 736 22.27 -51.24 12.48
C SER A 736 22.08 -49.73 12.63
N THR A 737 22.86 -49.09 13.50
CA THR A 737 22.88 -47.63 13.63
C THR A 737 23.30 -46.94 12.33
N GLU A 738 24.10 -47.59 11.47
CA GLU A 738 24.38 -47.06 10.13
C GLU A 738 23.15 -47.06 9.22
N GLN A 739 22.27 -48.06 9.33
CA GLN A 739 21.02 -48.06 8.57
C GLN A 739 20.09 -46.95 9.05
N LEU A 740 19.95 -46.76 10.37
CA LEU A 740 19.18 -45.65 10.94
C LEU A 740 19.73 -44.31 10.48
N ASN A 741 21.04 -44.10 10.57
CA ASN A 741 21.69 -42.87 10.11
C ASN A 741 21.49 -42.64 8.60
N LYS A 742 21.46 -43.68 7.76
CA LYS A 742 21.12 -43.52 6.33
C LYS A 742 19.69 -43.02 6.13
N LEU A 743 18.73 -43.53 6.90
CA LEU A 743 17.34 -43.10 6.83
C LEU A 743 17.17 -41.66 7.33
N ILE A 744 17.83 -41.28 8.43
CA ILE A 744 17.88 -39.90 8.92
C ILE A 744 18.50 -38.99 7.85
N ASN A 745 19.63 -39.38 7.27
CA ASN A 745 20.30 -38.59 6.26
C ASN A 745 19.47 -38.43 4.98
N LYS A 746 18.67 -39.44 4.59
CA LYS A 746 17.70 -39.35 3.49
C LYS A 746 16.57 -38.37 3.81
N TRP A 747 15.85 -38.60 4.91
CA TRP A 747 14.59 -37.90 5.18
C TRP A 747 14.78 -36.54 5.83
N PHE A 748 15.71 -36.41 6.76
CA PHE A 748 15.99 -35.15 7.44
C PHE A 748 17.07 -34.34 6.77
N LEU A 749 18.14 -34.94 6.22
CA LEU A 749 19.28 -34.17 5.68
C LEU A 749 19.33 -34.10 4.15
N GLY A 750 18.40 -34.74 3.44
CA GLY A 750 18.29 -34.67 1.98
C GLY A 750 19.52 -35.15 1.21
N SER A 751 20.36 -35.99 1.82
CA SER A 751 21.62 -36.43 1.22
C SER A 751 21.45 -37.58 0.22
N ASP A 752 20.27 -38.21 0.16
CA ASP A 752 19.93 -39.24 -0.84
C ASP A 752 19.49 -38.58 -2.15
N ARG A 753 20.46 -38.00 -2.86
CA ARG A 753 20.22 -37.15 -4.02
C ARG A 753 19.74 -37.96 -5.24
N PRO A 754 18.91 -37.36 -6.12
CA PRO A 754 18.50 -38.00 -7.37
C PRO A 754 19.69 -38.42 -8.24
N GLN A 755 19.62 -39.61 -8.82
CA GLN A 755 20.60 -40.07 -9.79
C GLN A 755 20.59 -39.19 -11.04
N THR A 756 21.78 -38.91 -11.56
CA THR A 756 22.03 -38.11 -12.76
C THR A 756 23.39 -38.47 -13.36
N SER A 757 23.59 -38.21 -14.66
CA SER A 757 24.89 -38.32 -15.33
C SER A 757 25.83 -37.13 -15.04
N HIS A 758 25.35 -36.12 -14.33
CA HIS A 758 26.05 -34.88 -14.03
C HIS A 758 26.72 -34.90 -12.64
N THR A 759 27.54 -33.90 -12.34
CA THR A 759 28.22 -33.80 -11.03
C THR A 759 27.47 -32.86 -10.11
N TYR A 760 27.31 -33.25 -8.84
CA TYR A 760 26.70 -32.40 -7.82
C TYR A 760 27.71 -31.38 -7.28
N GLN A 761 27.33 -30.10 -7.26
CA GLN A 761 28.09 -29.01 -6.66
C GLN A 761 27.21 -28.25 -5.65
N TYR A 762 27.82 -27.72 -4.59
CA TYR A 762 27.10 -26.94 -3.57
C TYR A 762 26.69 -25.58 -4.13
N ALA A 763 25.40 -25.34 -4.32
CA ALA A 763 24.90 -24.10 -4.88
C ALA A 763 24.91 -22.94 -3.86
N GLN A 764 25.59 -21.85 -4.21
CA GLN A 764 25.45 -20.54 -3.58
C GLN A 764 24.14 -19.88 -4.03
N GLY A 765 23.67 -18.88 -3.28
CA GLY A 765 22.39 -18.20 -3.57
C GLY A 765 21.41 -18.18 -2.39
N SER A 766 20.25 -17.56 -2.62
CA SER A 766 19.12 -17.56 -1.68
C SER A 766 18.00 -18.47 -2.18
N LEU A 767 17.10 -18.90 -1.28
CA LEU A 767 15.93 -19.67 -1.70
C LEU A 767 15.06 -18.85 -2.65
N PHE A 768 14.69 -17.64 -2.21
CA PHE A 768 13.96 -16.63 -2.99
C PHE A 768 14.80 -15.34 -3.07
N GLN A 769 14.70 -14.60 -4.18
CA GLN A 769 15.48 -13.39 -4.39
C GLN A 769 14.66 -12.28 -5.05
N ASN A 770 14.35 -11.23 -4.28
CA ASN A 770 13.49 -10.11 -4.68
C ASN A 770 12.02 -10.50 -4.97
N GLY A 771 11.49 -11.48 -4.23
CA GLY A 771 10.20 -12.09 -4.50
C GLY A 771 10.35 -13.26 -5.48
N ILE A 772 9.24 -13.89 -5.84
CA ILE A 772 9.21 -14.98 -6.83
C ILE A 772 8.58 -14.49 -8.11
N SER A 773 9.15 -14.88 -9.25
CA SER A 773 8.71 -14.45 -10.58
C SER A 773 8.54 -15.63 -11.51
N HIS A 774 7.62 -15.49 -12.47
CA HIS A 774 7.48 -16.48 -13.52
C HIS A 774 8.71 -16.50 -14.43
N ASP A 775 9.59 -15.49 -14.37
CA ASP A 775 10.90 -15.47 -15.02
C ASP A 775 11.92 -16.44 -14.42
N ASP A 776 11.68 -16.91 -13.20
CA ASP A 776 12.54 -17.89 -12.51
C ASP A 776 12.37 -19.28 -13.14
N ILE A 777 11.20 -19.56 -13.72
CA ILE A 777 10.85 -20.83 -14.35
C ILE A 777 11.64 -21.02 -15.64
N ARG A 778 12.81 -21.64 -15.54
CA ARG A 778 13.69 -21.91 -16.67
C ARG A 778 14.00 -23.40 -16.72
N GLN A 779 13.36 -24.12 -17.63
CA GLN A 779 13.52 -25.55 -17.81
C GLN A 779 14.77 -25.87 -18.62
N GLY A 780 15.52 -26.88 -18.15
CA GLY A 780 16.65 -27.47 -18.85
C GLY A 780 16.27 -28.60 -19.80
N TYR A 781 17.24 -29.46 -20.11
CA TYR A 781 17.10 -30.51 -21.13
C TYR A 781 16.46 -31.80 -20.58
N ILE A 782 15.24 -31.70 -20.06
CA ILE A 782 14.46 -32.84 -19.56
C ILE A 782 12.96 -32.61 -19.82
N ASN A 783 12.17 -33.68 -19.99
CA ASN A 783 10.75 -33.59 -20.39
C ASN A 783 9.78 -33.47 -19.19
N ASP A 784 10.07 -32.60 -18.23
CA ASP A 784 9.25 -32.32 -17.06
C ASP A 784 8.49 -30.98 -17.17
N CYS A 785 8.22 -30.54 -18.40
CA CYS A 785 7.60 -29.25 -18.67
C CYS A 785 6.26 -29.07 -17.97
N PHE A 786 5.52 -30.16 -17.76
CA PHE A 786 4.27 -30.18 -17.01
C PHE A 786 4.46 -29.72 -15.55
N PHE A 787 5.58 -30.07 -14.92
CA PHE A 787 5.88 -29.68 -13.54
C PHE A 787 6.30 -28.21 -13.47
N LEU A 788 7.22 -27.78 -14.33
CA LEU A 788 7.70 -26.38 -14.31
C LEU A 788 6.62 -25.39 -14.78
N ALA A 789 5.83 -25.73 -15.80
CA ALA A 789 4.64 -24.96 -16.15
C ALA A 789 3.59 -25.04 -15.04
N GLY A 790 3.50 -26.16 -14.32
CA GLY A 790 2.69 -26.32 -13.10
C GLY A 790 3.03 -25.27 -12.04
N LEU A 791 4.32 -25.15 -11.71
CA LEU A 791 4.85 -24.13 -10.79
C LEU A 791 4.55 -22.72 -11.32
N GLY A 792 4.80 -22.46 -12.60
CA GLY A 792 4.57 -21.15 -13.21
C GLY A 792 3.11 -20.71 -13.24
N ALA A 793 2.16 -21.61 -13.53
CA ALA A 793 0.73 -21.30 -13.50
C ALA A 793 0.24 -21.09 -12.07
N THR A 794 0.71 -21.90 -11.12
CA THR A 794 0.36 -21.78 -9.70
C THR A 794 0.84 -20.44 -9.15
N LEU A 795 2.08 -20.07 -9.47
CA LEU A 795 2.71 -18.81 -9.05
C LEU A 795 1.89 -17.58 -9.41
N VAL A 796 1.26 -17.56 -10.59
CA VAL A 796 0.49 -16.40 -11.06
C VAL A 796 -0.81 -16.23 -10.28
N GLN A 797 -1.51 -17.33 -9.99
CA GLN A 797 -2.79 -17.26 -9.28
C GLN A 797 -2.60 -17.16 -7.77
N SER A 798 -1.62 -17.87 -7.24
CA SER A 798 -1.39 -18.08 -5.82
C SER A 798 0.11 -18.25 -5.51
N PRO A 799 0.89 -17.16 -5.53
CA PRO A 799 2.32 -17.20 -5.22
C PRO A 799 2.62 -17.79 -3.83
N GLU A 800 1.71 -17.61 -2.87
CA GLU A 800 1.80 -18.15 -1.51
C GLU A 800 1.86 -19.68 -1.48
N ILE A 801 1.21 -20.39 -2.42
CA ILE A 801 1.28 -21.86 -2.50
C ILE A 801 2.72 -22.31 -2.78
N ILE A 802 3.44 -21.56 -3.61
CA ILE A 802 4.85 -21.83 -3.94
C ILE A 802 5.76 -21.45 -2.78
N GLN A 803 5.56 -20.29 -2.15
CA GLN A 803 6.38 -19.87 -1.01
C GLN A 803 6.24 -20.85 0.16
N ASN A 804 5.01 -21.18 0.54
CA ASN A 804 4.68 -22.10 1.63
C ASN A 804 4.97 -23.58 1.28
N MET A 805 5.40 -23.86 0.05
CA MET A 805 5.90 -25.17 -0.35
C MET A 805 7.24 -25.48 0.32
N PHE A 806 8.01 -24.47 0.73
CA PHE A 806 9.36 -24.63 1.25
C PHE A 806 9.47 -24.28 2.74
N ILE A 807 10.27 -25.07 3.45
CA ILE A 807 10.75 -24.80 4.80
C ILE A 807 12.28 -24.76 4.71
N ASP A 808 12.88 -23.60 5.01
CA ASP A 808 14.33 -23.50 5.21
C ASP A 808 14.67 -24.02 6.61
N ASN A 809 15.47 -25.09 6.68
CA ASN A 809 15.81 -25.73 7.94
C ASN A 809 16.98 -25.03 8.67
N GLY A 810 17.57 -23.98 8.10
CA GLY A 810 18.68 -23.23 8.69
C GLY A 810 20.03 -23.96 8.69
N ASP A 811 20.08 -25.20 8.22
CA ASP A 811 21.27 -26.06 8.16
C ASP A 811 21.79 -26.28 6.72
N GLY A 812 21.28 -25.48 5.77
CA GLY A 812 21.58 -25.64 4.35
C GLY A 812 20.80 -26.77 3.67
N THR A 813 19.71 -27.23 4.29
CA THR A 813 18.70 -28.12 3.69
C THR A 813 17.33 -27.45 3.66
N PHE A 814 16.48 -27.91 2.75
CA PHE A 814 15.13 -27.39 2.56
C PHE A 814 14.13 -28.53 2.54
N THR A 815 13.09 -28.45 3.36
CA THR A 815 11.98 -29.40 3.34
C THR A 815 10.88 -28.86 2.43
N VAL A 816 10.51 -29.65 1.42
CA VAL A 816 9.59 -29.28 0.36
C VAL A 816 8.32 -30.11 0.49
N ARG A 817 7.16 -29.43 0.53
CA ARG A 817 5.83 -30.00 0.66
C ARG A 817 5.22 -30.29 -0.71
N PHE A 818 4.63 -31.47 -0.86
CA PHE A 818 3.76 -31.84 -1.97
C PHE A 818 2.46 -32.44 -1.43
N TYR A 819 1.45 -32.62 -2.26
CA TYR A 819 0.19 -33.26 -1.87
C TYR A 819 -0.03 -34.56 -2.62
N ASN A 820 -0.35 -35.61 -1.85
CA ASN A 820 -0.87 -36.86 -2.39
C ASN A 820 -2.36 -36.94 -2.08
N LYS A 821 -3.20 -36.68 -3.10
CA LYS A 821 -4.67 -36.67 -2.96
C LYS A 821 -5.16 -35.75 -1.84
N GLY A 822 -4.59 -34.55 -1.76
CA GLY A 822 -4.91 -33.52 -0.77
C GLY A 822 -4.25 -33.71 0.60
N VAL A 823 -3.50 -34.79 0.84
CA VAL A 823 -2.73 -34.97 2.08
C VAL A 823 -1.29 -34.53 1.85
N ALA A 824 -0.78 -33.64 2.72
CA ALA A 824 0.58 -33.15 2.62
C ALA A 824 1.60 -34.28 2.87
N ASP A 825 2.63 -34.31 2.04
CA ASP A 825 3.81 -35.15 2.16
C ASP A 825 5.05 -34.28 1.97
N TYR A 826 6.18 -34.68 2.56
CA TYR A 826 7.38 -33.88 2.65
C TYR A 826 8.62 -34.64 2.20
N VAL A 827 9.52 -33.91 1.55
CA VAL A 827 10.84 -34.38 1.10
C VAL A 827 11.88 -33.32 1.46
N THR A 828 13.01 -33.72 2.04
CA THR A 828 14.10 -32.79 2.33
C THR A 828 15.19 -32.90 1.26
N VAL A 829 15.67 -31.76 0.75
CA VAL A 829 16.77 -31.66 -0.21
C VAL A 829 17.91 -30.83 0.36
N ASP A 830 19.15 -31.23 0.08
CA ASP A 830 20.32 -30.38 0.35
C ASP A 830 20.61 -29.38 -0.79
N ARG A 831 21.59 -28.49 -0.58
CA ARG A 831 22.01 -27.48 -1.56
C ARG A 831 22.83 -27.97 -2.74
N TYR A 832 23.11 -29.26 -2.83
CA TYR A 832 23.90 -29.75 -3.96
C TYR A 832 23.01 -29.93 -5.19
N LEU A 833 23.31 -29.20 -6.26
CA LEU A 833 22.58 -29.28 -7.53
C LEU A 833 23.46 -29.87 -8.65
N PRO A 834 22.89 -30.60 -9.62
CA PRO A 834 23.65 -31.13 -10.75
C PRO A 834 24.16 -30.02 -11.66
N THR A 835 25.43 -30.11 -12.04
CA THR A 835 26.10 -29.15 -12.92
C THR A 835 26.83 -29.84 -14.08
N ASN A 836 27.01 -29.09 -15.16
CA ASN A 836 27.90 -29.47 -16.24
C ASN A 836 29.37 -29.27 -15.86
N ASN A 837 30.29 -29.59 -16.78
CA ASN A 837 31.74 -29.51 -16.52
C ASN A 837 32.29 -28.11 -16.23
N ILE A 838 31.51 -27.04 -16.49
CA ILE A 838 31.88 -25.65 -16.19
C ILE A 838 31.14 -25.09 -14.97
N GLY A 839 30.35 -25.91 -14.28
CA GLY A 839 29.67 -25.54 -13.04
C GLY A 839 28.26 -24.94 -13.22
N ASN A 840 27.69 -24.94 -14.42
CA ASN A 840 26.34 -24.40 -14.61
C ASN A 840 25.28 -25.47 -14.34
N PHE A 841 24.15 -25.09 -13.76
CA PHE A 841 22.98 -25.97 -13.60
C PHE A 841 22.52 -26.49 -14.97
N VAL A 842 21.97 -27.71 -14.98
CA VAL A 842 21.64 -28.46 -16.22
C VAL A 842 20.16 -28.79 -16.38
N TYR A 843 19.42 -28.88 -15.28
CA TYR A 843 17.99 -29.11 -15.26
C TYR A 843 17.30 -27.75 -15.09
N ALA A 844 16.49 -27.51 -14.05
CA ALA A 844 15.97 -26.19 -13.76
C ALA A 844 17.08 -25.14 -13.56
N SER A 845 16.77 -23.91 -13.97
CA SER A 845 17.67 -22.74 -13.99
C SER A 845 18.96 -22.98 -14.79
N PRO A 846 18.90 -23.55 -16.01
CA PRO A 846 20.09 -23.93 -16.76
C PRO A 846 20.90 -22.69 -17.13
N GLY A 847 22.23 -22.78 -17.01
CA GLY A 847 23.14 -21.68 -17.29
C GLY A 847 23.63 -20.93 -16.05
N ASP A 848 22.86 -20.95 -14.97
CA ASP A 848 23.26 -20.32 -13.70
C ASP A 848 24.43 -21.08 -13.07
N ASN A 849 25.46 -20.35 -12.63
CA ASN A 849 26.67 -20.95 -12.11
C ASN A 849 26.53 -21.26 -10.62
N TYR A 850 26.86 -22.49 -10.21
CA TYR A 850 26.70 -22.93 -8.82
C TYR A 850 27.39 -22.03 -7.78
N ALA A 851 28.44 -21.30 -8.15
CA ALA A 851 29.20 -20.46 -7.25
C ALA A 851 28.65 -19.02 -7.12
N ASP A 852 27.63 -18.65 -7.89
CA ASP A 852 27.05 -17.31 -7.84
C ASP A 852 26.17 -17.12 -6.59
N ALA A 853 26.48 -16.12 -5.78
CA ALA A 853 25.72 -15.78 -4.57
C ALA A 853 24.36 -15.13 -4.88
N ASN A 854 24.12 -14.74 -6.13
CA ASN A 854 22.86 -14.18 -6.62
C ASN A 854 21.98 -15.22 -7.32
N ASN A 855 22.25 -16.51 -7.15
CA ASN A 855 21.32 -17.52 -7.62
C ASN A 855 20.05 -17.51 -6.79
N GLU A 856 18.93 -17.64 -7.48
CA GLU A 856 17.64 -17.95 -6.89
C GLU A 856 17.34 -19.44 -7.07
N LEU A 857 17.18 -20.16 -5.95
CA LEU A 857 17.29 -21.61 -5.94
C LEU A 857 15.96 -22.36 -5.92
N TRP A 858 14.84 -21.69 -5.68
CA TRP A 858 13.57 -22.37 -5.42
C TRP A 858 13.12 -23.31 -6.55
N VAL A 859 13.26 -22.91 -7.83
CA VAL A 859 12.84 -23.77 -8.97
C VAL A 859 13.68 -25.04 -9.04
N ALA A 860 15.01 -24.91 -8.89
CA ALA A 860 15.93 -26.03 -8.92
C ALA A 860 15.76 -26.97 -7.72
N LEU A 861 15.43 -26.42 -6.54
CA LEU A 861 15.15 -27.20 -5.34
C LEU A 861 13.77 -27.90 -5.42
N ALA A 862 12.73 -27.26 -5.97
CA ALA A 862 11.44 -27.88 -6.22
C ALA A 862 11.57 -29.08 -7.19
N GLU A 863 12.26 -28.88 -8.31
CA GLU A 863 12.49 -29.95 -9.31
C GLU A 863 13.30 -31.10 -8.72
N LYS A 864 14.35 -30.80 -7.94
CA LYS A 864 15.13 -31.82 -7.21
C LYS A 864 14.26 -32.60 -6.22
N ALA A 865 13.43 -31.90 -5.44
CA ALA A 865 12.56 -32.54 -4.47
C ALA A 865 11.50 -33.41 -5.15
N TYR A 866 10.97 -32.97 -6.30
CA TYR A 866 10.05 -33.75 -7.12
C TYR A 866 10.69 -35.01 -7.71
N ALA A 867 11.97 -34.91 -8.15
CA ALA A 867 12.76 -36.06 -8.58
C ALA A 867 13.03 -37.07 -7.46
N GLN A 868 13.26 -36.61 -6.22
CA GLN A 868 13.36 -37.49 -5.05
C GLN A 868 12.01 -38.12 -4.69
N LEU A 869 10.94 -37.32 -4.71
CA LEU A 869 9.59 -37.74 -4.38
C LEU A 869 9.10 -38.87 -5.30
N ASN A 870 9.53 -38.87 -6.56
CA ASN A 870 9.18 -39.90 -7.55
C ASN A 870 9.27 -41.32 -7.01
N GLU A 871 10.30 -41.60 -6.21
CA GLU A 871 10.56 -42.91 -5.62
C GLU A 871 9.43 -43.43 -4.68
N SER A 872 8.60 -42.51 -4.18
CA SER A 872 7.41 -42.78 -3.37
C SER A 872 6.27 -43.40 -4.19
N GLY A 873 6.34 -43.32 -5.51
CA GLY A 873 5.52 -44.07 -6.44
C GLY A 873 4.13 -43.53 -6.73
N TRP A 874 3.82 -42.30 -6.29
CA TRP A 874 2.47 -41.73 -6.39
C TRP A 874 2.37 -40.50 -7.30
N ILE A 875 3.46 -40.07 -7.96
CA ILE A 875 3.44 -38.95 -8.91
C ILE A 875 3.28 -39.37 -10.39
N ASN A 876 2.88 -40.62 -10.65
CA ASN A 876 2.61 -41.16 -11.99
C ASN A 876 3.81 -41.13 -12.96
N GLN A 877 5.01 -41.46 -12.47
CA GLN A 877 6.24 -41.51 -13.24
C GLN A 877 6.88 -42.92 -13.12
N ASP A 878 8.20 -43.05 -13.24
CA ASP A 878 8.88 -44.36 -13.24
C ASP A 878 9.29 -44.91 -11.85
N ASN A 879 8.98 -44.16 -10.79
CA ASN A 879 9.24 -44.50 -9.40
C ASN A 879 10.73 -44.62 -9.02
N THR A 880 11.61 -43.93 -9.72
CA THR A 880 13.06 -43.86 -9.41
C THR A 880 13.45 -42.53 -8.78
N ASN A 881 14.36 -42.55 -7.79
CA ASN A 881 15.02 -41.33 -7.30
C ASN A 881 16.06 -40.85 -8.32
N SER A 882 15.60 -40.27 -9.42
CA SER A 882 16.45 -39.78 -10.51
C SER A 882 15.78 -38.65 -11.28
N TYR A 883 16.59 -37.73 -11.82
CA TYR A 883 16.04 -36.68 -12.69
C TYR A 883 15.38 -37.30 -13.93
N ASN A 884 16.03 -38.26 -14.59
CA ASN A 884 15.43 -38.96 -15.74
C ASN A 884 14.07 -39.59 -15.40
N GLY A 885 13.84 -39.95 -14.14
CA GLY A 885 12.59 -40.54 -13.69
C GLY A 885 11.37 -39.64 -13.83
N ILE A 886 11.55 -38.32 -13.69
CA ILE A 886 10.50 -37.31 -13.92
C ILE A 886 10.44 -36.82 -15.37
N GLY A 887 11.32 -37.33 -16.25
CA GLY A 887 11.41 -36.97 -17.67
C GLY A 887 10.56 -37.83 -18.62
N ASN A 888 9.56 -38.58 -18.12
CA ASN A 888 8.73 -39.48 -18.92
C ASN A 888 7.46 -38.81 -19.50
N ALA A 889 7.42 -37.47 -19.49
CA ALA A 889 6.24 -36.64 -19.74
C ALA A 889 5.13 -36.83 -18.69
N GLY A 890 4.27 -35.82 -18.54
CA GLY A 890 3.20 -35.81 -17.54
C GLY A 890 2.13 -34.77 -17.90
N TYR A 891 1.08 -34.70 -17.08
CA TYR A 891 -0.01 -33.75 -17.26
C TYR A 891 0.09 -32.58 -16.28
N LEU A 892 -0.36 -31.41 -16.72
CA LEU A 892 -0.43 -30.22 -15.86
C LEU A 892 -1.37 -30.48 -14.67
N SER A 893 -2.46 -31.22 -14.89
CA SER A 893 -3.37 -31.61 -13.80
C SER A 893 -2.70 -32.43 -12.68
N ASP A 894 -1.68 -33.24 -12.99
CA ASP A 894 -0.93 -33.99 -11.96
C ASP A 894 -0.06 -33.01 -11.17
N ALA A 895 0.67 -32.12 -11.86
CA ALA A 895 1.49 -31.10 -11.21
C ALA A 895 0.65 -30.18 -10.32
N PHE A 896 -0.49 -29.67 -10.82
CA PHE A 896 -1.41 -28.84 -10.05
C PHE A 896 -1.85 -29.56 -8.77
N ALA A 897 -2.30 -30.82 -8.88
CA ALA A 897 -2.73 -31.59 -7.71
C ALA A 897 -1.59 -31.81 -6.70
N HIS A 898 -0.36 -32.07 -7.16
CA HIS A 898 0.79 -32.26 -6.28
C HIS A 898 1.28 -30.97 -5.63
N ILE A 899 1.15 -29.83 -6.31
CA ILE A 899 1.62 -28.53 -5.82
C ILE A 899 0.58 -27.93 -4.85
N THR A 900 -0.69 -27.90 -5.24
CA THR A 900 -1.76 -27.17 -4.54
C THR A 900 -2.60 -28.04 -3.61
N GLY A 901 -2.66 -29.35 -3.85
CA GLY A 901 -3.54 -30.26 -3.11
C GLY A 901 -5.01 -30.19 -3.55
N GLU A 902 -5.33 -29.33 -4.53
CA GLU A 902 -6.67 -29.18 -5.06
C GLU A 902 -7.05 -30.33 -5.99
N ARG A 903 -8.36 -30.47 -6.20
CA ARG A 903 -8.89 -31.34 -7.25
C ARG A 903 -8.59 -30.71 -8.60
N THR A 904 -8.31 -31.54 -9.60
CA THR A 904 -7.95 -31.06 -10.93
C THR A 904 -8.82 -31.69 -12.01
N ALA A 905 -9.00 -30.93 -13.09
CA ALA A 905 -9.67 -31.37 -14.30
C ALA A 905 -8.62 -31.57 -15.40
N LEU A 906 -8.46 -32.82 -15.81
CA LEU A 906 -7.53 -33.24 -16.86
C LEU A 906 -8.20 -33.20 -18.24
N GLY A 907 -7.45 -32.74 -19.25
CA GLY A 907 -7.74 -32.97 -20.67
C GLY A 907 -9.02 -32.32 -21.15
N ARG A 908 -9.37 -31.14 -20.63
CA ARG A 908 -10.63 -30.47 -20.96
C ARG A 908 -10.62 -30.03 -22.43
N ILE A 909 -11.78 -30.18 -23.07
CA ILE A 909 -12.01 -29.67 -24.42
C ILE A 909 -11.87 -28.14 -24.39
N LEU A 910 -11.15 -27.58 -25.36
CA LEU A 910 -10.97 -26.15 -25.51
C LEU A 910 -12.32 -25.44 -25.67
N ASP A 911 -12.63 -24.56 -24.74
CA ASP A 911 -13.88 -23.81 -24.65
C ASP A 911 -13.53 -22.43 -24.07
N PHE A 912 -13.75 -21.38 -24.86
CA PHE A 912 -13.29 -20.03 -24.53
C PHE A 912 -13.88 -19.55 -23.21
N GLU A 913 -15.19 -19.68 -23.04
CA GLU A 913 -15.89 -19.19 -21.86
C GLU A 913 -15.44 -19.96 -20.62
N LYS A 914 -15.27 -21.29 -20.71
CA LYS A 914 -14.84 -22.09 -19.56
C LYS A 914 -13.41 -21.80 -19.13
N VAL A 915 -12.51 -21.59 -20.07
CA VAL A 915 -11.12 -21.21 -19.76
C VAL A 915 -11.09 -19.85 -19.07
N VAL A 916 -11.76 -18.85 -19.65
CA VAL A 916 -11.79 -17.48 -19.11
C VAL A 916 -12.45 -17.47 -17.74
N ASN A 917 -13.55 -18.20 -17.55
CA ASN A 917 -14.23 -18.29 -16.27
C ASN A 917 -13.36 -18.96 -15.21
N ALA A 918 -12.69 -20.07 -15.54
CA ALA A 918 -11.78 -20.76 -14.65
C ALA A 918 -10.62 -19.85 -14.21
N PHE A 919 -9.96 -19.20 -15.18
CA PHE A 919 -8.84 -18.31 -14.87
C PHE A 919 -9.28 -17.10 -14.04
N ASN A 920 -10.40 -16.46 -14.39
CA ASN A 920 -10.92 -15.31 -13.65
C ASN A 920 -11.47 -15.68 -12.26
N SER A 921 -11.86 -16.93 -12.02
CA SER A 921 -12.28 -17.41 -10.70
C SER A 921 -11.11 -17.84 -9.81
N GLY A 922 -9.87 -17.65 -10.27
CA GLY A 922 -8.67 -18.04 -9.53
C GLY A 922 -8.27 -19.52 -9.69
N GLU A 923 -8.92 -20.28 -10.59
CA GLU A 923 -8.42 -21.63 -10.91
C GLU A 923 -7.07 -21.51 -11.62
N ILE A 924 -6.16 -22.44 -11.32
CA ILE A 924 -4.87 -22.52 -11.99
C ILE A 924 -5.11 -23.20 -13.34
N VAL A 925 -4.66 -22.59 -14.43
CA VAL A 925 -4.94 -23.04 -15.80
C VAL A 925 -3.65 -23.25 -16.57
N GLY A 926 -3.58 -24.34 -17.34
CA GLY A 926 -2.49 -24.58 -18.28
C GLY A 926 -2.96 -25.30 -19.54
N PHE A 927 -2.16 -25.22 -20.60
CA PHE A 927 -2.48 -25.75 -21.92
C PHE A 927 -1.47 -26.77 -22.41
N GLY A 928 -1.98 -27.84 -23.05
CA GLY A 928 -1.18 -28.85 -23.73
C GLY A 928 -1.22 -28.65 -25.25
N SER A 929 -0.07 -28.36 -25.87
CA SER A 929 0.01 -28.15 -27.32
C SER A 929 -0.18 -29.45 -28.12
N LYS A 930 -0.60 -29.34 -29.38
CA LYS A 930 -0.76 -30.51 -30.27
C LYS A 930 0.59 -31.17 -30.54
N SER A 931 0.57 -32.47 -30.84
CA SER A 931 1.77 -33.24 -31.18
C SER A 931 2.34 -32.96 -32.58
N SER A 932 1.57 -32.27 -33.44
CA SER A 932 1.98 -31.86 -34.78
C SER A 932 1.05 -30.76 -35.31
N GLY A 933 1.45 -30.07 -36.39
CA GLY A 933 0.61 -29.07 -37.05
C GLY A 933 0.43 -27.77 -36.25
N VAL A 934 1.34 -27.49 -35.31
CA VAL A 934 1.41 -26.21 -34.59
C VAL A 934 2.28 -25.22 -35.34
N GLU A 935 2.10 -23.93 -35.07
CA GLU A 935 2.87 -22.84 -35.64
C GLU A 935 4.35 -22.88 -35.24
N SER A 936 5.19 -22.21 -36.05
CA SER A 936 6.65 -22.24 -35.89
C SER A 936 7.14 -21.63 -34.58
N ASN A 937 6.32 -20.88 -33.85
CA ASN A 937 6.62 -20.31 -32.53
C ASN A 937 6.13 -21.17 -31.35
N ILE A 938 5.33 -22.22 -31.57
CA ILE A 938 4.76 -23.08 -30.52
C ILE A 938 5.45 -24.45 -30.50
N VAL A 939 5.86 -24.94 -29.34
CA VAL A 939 6.51 -26.25 -29.18
C VAL A 939 5.44 -27.34 -29.20
N THR A 940 5.65 -28.43 -29.94
CA THR A 940 4.72 -29.57 -30.00
C THR A 940 4.80 -30.44 -28.75
N SER A 941 3.69 -31.06 -28.35
CA SER A 941 3.62 -31.96 -27.18
C SER A 941 4.19 -31.33 -25.90
N HIS A 942 3.84 -30.07 -25.64
CA HIS A 942 4.48 -29.25 -24.62
C HIS A 942 3.44 -28.56 -23.74
N ALA A 943 3.79 -28.41 -22.45
CA ALA A 943 2.95 -27.77 -21.45
C ALA A 943 3.26 -26.27 -21.37
N TYR A 944 2.21 -25.46 -21.30
CA TYR A 944 2.27 -24.00 -21.14
C TYR A 944 1.41 -23.57 -19.97
N ALA A 945 1.89 -22.63 -19.17
CA ALA A 945 1.11 -22.00 -18.10
C ALA A 945 0.29 -20.85 -18.67
N LEU A 946 -0.99 -20.72 -18.30
CA LEU A 946 -1.74 -19.48 -18.53
C LEU A 946 -1.34 -18.48 -17.45
N VAL A 947 -0.73 -17.37 -17.85
CA VAL A 947 -0.18 -16.37 -16.91
C VAL A 947 -0.88 -15.02 -16.96
N ASP A 948 -1.65 -14.74 -18.01
CA ASP A 948 -2.50 -13.55 -18.08
C ASP A 948 -3.61 -13.74 -19.14
N TYR A 949 -4.70 -13.01 -18.98
CA TYR A 949 -5.78 -12.90 -19.95
C TYR A 949 -6.25 -11.45 -20.07
N ASN A 950 -6.00 -10.85 -21.23
CA ASN A 950 -6.44 -9.49 -21.51
C ASN A 950 -7.84 -9.51 -22.12
N SER A 951 -8.83 -9.09 -21.34
CA SER A 951 -10.24 -9.06 -21.76
C SER A 951 -10.55 -8.02 -22.86
N GLU A 952 -9.72 -6.99 -23.03
CA GLU A 952 -9.91 -5.96 -24.06
C GLU A 952 -9.49 -6.48 -25.44
N THR A 953 -8.35 -7.16 -25.51
CA THR A 953 -7.80 -7.74 -26.74
C THR A 953 -8.27 -9.17 -26.98
N GLN A 954 -8.89 -9.80 -25.97
CA GLN A 954 -9.25 -11.22 -25.93
C GLN A 954 -8.06 -12.16 -26.18
N LYS A 955 -6.88 -11.75 -25.73
CA LYS A 955 -5.66 -12.53 -25.88
C LYS A 955 -5.24 -13.14 -24.55
N PHE A 956 -4.70 -14.34 -24.66
CA PHE A 956 -4.15 -15.13 -23.57
C PHE A 956 -2.64 -15.03 -23.63
N THR A 957 -2.03 -14.82 -22.49
CA THR A 957 -0.58 -14.83 -22.35
C THR A 957 -0.17 -16.18 -21.77
N LEU A 958 0.53 -16.98 -22.57
CA LEU A 958 1.03 -18.29 -22.19
C LEU A 958 2.53 -18.23 -21.93
N LEU A 959 2.96 -18.76 -20.79
CA LEU A 959 4.36 -18.94 -20.44
C LEU A 959 4.84 -20.32 -20.90
N ASN A 960 5.88 -20.32 -21.72
CA ASN A 960 6.70 -21.47 -22.04
C ASN A 960 7.74 -21.66 -20.92
N PRO A 961 7.76 -22.81 -20.21
CA PRO A 961 8.72 -23.03 -19.13
C PRO A 961 10.19 -23.10 -19.61
N TRP A 962 10.47 -23.19 -20.91
CA TRP A 962 11.85 -23.24 -21.43
C TRP A 962 12.64 -21.95 -21.16
N SER A 963 13.93 -22.09 -20.82
CA SER A 963 14.85 -20.98 -20.49
C SER A 963 15.22 -20.05 -21.65
N THR A 964 14.66 -20.26 -22.84
CA THR A 964 15.05 -19.69 -24.15
C THR A 964 16.53 -19.85 -24.49
N ASP A 965 16.86 -20.91 -25.25
CA ASP A 965 17.81 -20.83 -26.37
C ASP A 965 17.86 -22.17 -27.14
N ASN A 966 16.93 -22.39 -28.07
CA ASN A 966 17.17 -23.37 -29.14
C ASN A 966 16.66 -22.95 -30.52
N THR A 967 16.36 -21.65 -30.69
CA THR A 967 16.29 -20.86 -31.95
C THR A 967 15.45 -19.62 -31.65
N ALA A 968 15.78 -18.47 -32.24
CA ALA A 968 15.08 -17.18 -32.10
C ALA A 968 13.58 -17.18 -32.50
N LEU A 969 12.96 -18.34 -32.69
CA LEU A 969 11.59 -18.54 -33.17
C LEU A 969 10.60 -18.91 -32.06
N LYS A 970 11.03 -19.50 -30.93
CA LYS A 970 10.15 -19.97 -29.84
C LYS A 970 10.20 -19.01 -28.65
N SER A 971 9.27 -18.06 -28.57
CA SER A 971 9.23 -17.07 -27.48
C SER A 971 8.93 -17.72 -26.12
N ARG A 972 9.50 -17.15 -25.05
CA ARG A 972 9.20 -17.49 -23.66
C ARG A 972 7.74 -17.19 -23.30
N THR A 973 7.25 -16.06 -23.77
CA THR A 973 5.87 -15.61 -23.56
C THR A 973 5.17 -15.52 -24.91
N LEU A 974 3.97 -16.09 -25.00
CA LEU A 974 3.15 -16.11 -26.21
C LEU A 974 1.83 -15.40 -25.92
N GLU A 975 1.58 -14.31 -26.64
CA GLU A 975 0.29 -13.61 -26.59
C GLU A 975 -0.57 -14.09 -27.76
N LEU A 976 -1.60 -14.90 -27.49
CA LEU A 976 -2.37 -15.64 -28.47
C LEU A 976 -3.86 -15.29 -28.40
N SER A 977 -4.50 -15.13 -29.55
CA SER A 977 -5.95 -15.11 -29.69
C SER A 977 -6.56 -16.50 -29.44
N TRP A 978 -7.87 -16.55 -29.17
CA TRP A 978 -8.56 -17.84 -29.06
C TRP A 978 -8.47 -18.70 -30.33
N SER A 979 -8.49 -18.08 -31.52
CA SER A 979 -8.29 -18.80 -32.78
C SER A 979 -6.93 -19.50 -32.83
N GLU A 980 -5.87 -18.81 -32.41
CA GLU A 980 -4.52 -19.38 -32.35
C GLU A 980 -4.42 -20.47 -31.27
N ILE A 981 -5.09 -20.32 -30.13
CA ILE A 981 -5.19 -21.41 -29.13
C ILE A 981 -5.86 -22.64 -29.75
N SER A 982 -7.03 -22.48 -30.36
CA SER A 982 -7.80 -23.59 -30.92
C SER A 982 -7.08 -24.30 -32.09
N SER A 983 -6.27 -23.58 -32.86
CA SER A 983 -5.47 -24.16 -33.95
C SER A 983 -4.23 -24.90 -33.46
N ASN A 984 -3.63 -24.48 -32.34
CA ASN A 984 -2.32 -24.98 -31.91
C ASN A 984 -2.36 -25.89 -30.66
N PHE A 985 -3.38 -25.80 -29.83
CA PHE A 985 -3.49 -26.54 -28.58
C PHE A 985 -4.55 -27.63 -28.64
N SER A 986 -4.36 -28.69 -27.85
CA SER A 986 -5.20 -29.89 -27.89
C SER A 986 -6.18 -29.97 -26.73
N TYR A 987 -5.76 -29.51 -25.56
CA TYR A 987 -6.56 -29.50 -24.34
C TYR A 987 -6.05 -28.42 -23.38
N TRP A 988 -6.82 -28.19 -22.33
CA TRP A 988 -6.40 -27.42 -21.16
C TRP A 988 -6.69 -28.20 -19.89
N ASP A 989 -5.85 -28.01 -18.89
CA ASP A 989 -6.00 -28.55 -17.55
C ASP A 989 -6.27 -27.39 -16.58
N SER A 990 -6.99 -27.68 -15.51
CA SER A 990 -7.15 -26.70 -14.43
C SER A 990 -7.26 -27.33 -13.06
N THR A 991 -7.10 -26.53 -12.01
CA THR A 991 -7.72 -26.86 -10.72
C THR A 991 -9.25 -26.72 -10.82
N ILE A 992 -9.97 -27.23 -9.82
CA ILE A 992 -11.43 -27.15 -9.73
C ILE A 992 -11.76 -26.51 -8.39
N SER A 993 -12.32 -25.31 -8.41
CA SER A 993 -12.80 -24.69 -7.17
C SER A 993 -13.96 -25.53 -6.61
N ASN A 994 -13.93 -25.85 -5.32
CA ASN A 994 -15.10 -26.42 -4.62
C ASN A 994 -16.18 -25.34 -4.53
N VAL A 995 -16.91 -25.10 -5.61
CA VAL A 995 -18.24 -24.48 -5.51
C VAL A 995 -19.12 -25.51 -4.82
N VAL A 996 -19.31 -25.35 -3.51
CA VAL A 996 -20.37 -26.05 -2.79
C VAL A 996 -21.66 -25.70 -3.50
N SER A 997 -22.23 -26.67 -4.22
CA SER A 997 -23.61 -26.58 -4.65
C SER A 997 -24.50 -26.55 -3.41
N THR A 998 -25.01 -25.39 -3.05
CA THR A 998 -26.29 -25.29 -2.34
C THR A 998 -27.38 -25.00 -3.34
#